data_AF-A0A9P1MEM2-F1
#
_entry.id   AF-A0A9P1MEM2-F1
#
_cell.length_a   1.000
_cell.length_b   1.000
_cell.length_c   1.000
_cell.angle_alpha   90.00
_cell.angle_beta   90.00
_cell.angle_gamma   90.00
#
_symmetry.space_group_name_H-M   'P 1'
#
loop_
_entity.id
_entity.type
_entity.pdbx_description
1 polymer ?
#
loop_
_entity_poly.entity_id
_entity_poly.type
_entity_poly.pdbx_seq_one_letter_code
_entity_poly.pdbx_strand_id
1 'polypeptide(L)'
;MRRVVVTGLGAVSPLAVGARPTWKRILSGESGISSVLTDRGPASQWKGIPSTVAGLVPRDQGNGAEHAWTPSTWLSAAEQDKLPIHTQYALAASDMALKDAEWNPSTAEEREASGVSMGSGIGDLDHLYSTSLNYEEDASFRSPGYKKLSPYFVPRILLNMAAGHISMRHGLQGPTRCITTACATGADSIGDAFTTIRLGRAKVMVAGGTESCIHPLALAGFARARSLSTAYNDRPASSCRPFDARRDGFVIAEGAAALILEDLEHARGRGARIYAEIKGWGAAADAYHMTAPRSDGNGAYRAMKEALAEARVSPEQVDYINAHATGTVVGDGAEILAIKELMKDVDEAAVTVSSTKGATGHLLGASGALEALFSVLSIHERVVPPTLNLDNPGVGDVRFNLVPHKAQQRERLDIAVSNSFGASGSASASVGQGHAAAGSSAVTTDFSSDPVDNLQQRVSQWDDSAARDLDDDDDDEDGSEHEMLLDPLGSGRGGKASVDLGSEDGIALKVIGGDDDDDDDDDDDGQENSPYPEVRAAVPNYDQDLPCNTVRAWVLGLSLVVVGASMNTLFSLRQPSIGIGALIAQIVAWPLGHGWARVMPTRVFTTFGKRWSLNPGPFNVKEHGVIVVMASVSFSVAYATDIILAQLIFYKQNFGIPFQLMLTISTQSLGYGIAGIMRKFLAVTLMNAMYEAVDRPDPTVFGGSMPRYRWFAYVTLASFLYFFIPGYFAQFLSVFAFPTWLAPNNVVVNQLFGGVTGLSILPITFDWTQIAGFVGSPLIPPWPAIANTLIGVVTFFIIGAGVFHYTGVWYAEFLPMSDSGTYDNTGARYNSSRILTPEFTLDEKAYEEYSPLFISTTFAISYGLSFAAIASLIMLTMGFYTITAYQTNLSWWAFLLAVFISFGFSLPIGIIQAITNNQIGLNVLTEFVYGYIQPGRPLALMIPQLHLRPQIRPLHEDPPRTMFLAQVVSTTLSCFIQIMVLNGALNNIEGVCTLEQPERFTCPGGRVFFAADCVLLGAILLFGLGAIVPIIIYYAGKRWPNSIAKHLMAPLIFGGAGMIPPASPLNYLTWGMVGYLFQYRIRSRHFAWWSRLNFLTSSSLDLGLALATLVVFFAFTLRSIDPPPGGE
;
A
#
# COMPACT_ATOMS: atom_id res chain seq x y z
N MET A 1 2.64 -33.70 7.16
CA MET A 1 1.68 -32.74 6.57
C MET A 1 0.36 -33.45 6.35
N ARG A 2 -0.75 -32.71 6.34
CA ARG A 2 -2.07 -33.26 6.00
C ARG A 2 -2.12 -33.73 4.54
N ARG A 3 -3.09 -34.59 4.23
CA ARG A 3 -3.44 -35.05 2.88
C ARG A 3 -4.65 -34.25 2.41
N VAL A 4 -4.71 -33.89 1.13
CA VAL A 4 -5.72 -32.97 0.60
C VAL A 4 -6.49 -33.65 -0.52
N VAL A 5 -7.80 -33.74 -0.35
CA VAL A 5 -8.72 -34.37 -1.30
C VAL A 5 -9.62 -33.35 -1.96
N VAL A 6 -10.10 -33.68 -3.14
CA VAL A 6 -11.11 -32.92 -3.87
C VAL A 6 -12.47 -33.53 -3.56
N THR A 7 -13.38 -32.76 -2.95
CA THR A 7 -14.70 -33.25 -2.49
C THR A 7 -15.87 -32.69 -3.27
N GLY A 8 -15.71 -31.60 -4.02
CA GLY A 8 -16.74 -31.05 -4.91
C GLY A 8 -16.19 -30.27 -6.11
N LEU A 9 -16.96 -30.21 -7.19
CA LEU A 9 -16.56 -29.65 -8.49
C LEU A 9 -17.64 -28.74 -9.09
N GLY A 10 -17.25 -27.56 -9.56
CA GLY A 10 -18.13 -26.62 -10.25
C GLY A 10 -17.43 -25.92 -11.41
N ALA A 11 -18.16 -25.66 -12.50
CA ALA A 11 -17.59 -25.06 -13.70
C ALA A 11 -18.63 -24.23 -14.45
N VAL A 12 -18.20 -23.09 -14.99
CA VAL A 12 -18.86 -22.28 -16.01
C VAL A 12 -17.89 -22.23 -17.18
N SER A 13 -18.19 -22.89 -18.30
CA SER A 13 -17.24 -23.05 -19.40
C SER A 13 -17.86 -22.76 -20.77
N PRO A 14 -17.05 -22.57 -21.82
CA PRO A 14 -17.53 -22.48 -23.19
C PRO A 14 -18.27 -23.72 -23.71
N LEU A 15 -18.11 -24.87 -23.05
CA LEU A 15 -18.88 -26.07 -23.39
C LEU A 15 -20.25 -26.07 -22.70
N ALA A 16 -20.32 -25.70 -21.41
CA ALA A 16 -21.57 -25.67 -20.63
C ALA A 16 -21.39 -25.00 -19.26
N VAL A 17 -22.53 -24.66 -18.63
CA VAL A 17 -22.64 -24.41 -17.19
C VAL A 17 -22.88 -25.73 -16.45
N GLY A 18 -21.99 -26.05 -15.52
CA GLY A 18 -21.96 -27.30 -14.77
C GLY A 18 -20.81 -28.21 -15.15
N ALA A 19 -20.09 -28.72 -14.15
CA ALA A 19 -18.94 -29.61 -14.33
C ALA A 19 -19.31 -30.89 -15.08
N ARG A 20 -20.46 -31.50 -14.75
CA ARG A 20 -20.96 -32.74 -15.39
C ARG A 20 -21.33 -32.56 -16.88
N PRO A 21 -22.16 -31.57 -17.27
CA PRO A 21 -22.38 -31.21 -18.67
C PRO A 21 -21.10 -30.91 -19.44
N THR A 22 -20.20 -30.10 -18.85
CA THR A 22 -18.92 -29.73 -19.48
C THR A 22 -18.07 -30.97 -19.74
N TRP A 23 -17.98 -31.88 -18.77
CA TRP A 23 -17.25 -33.15 -18.90
C TRP A 23 -17.83 -34.06 -19.99
N LYS A 24 -19.16 -34.19 -20.05
CA LYS A 24 -19.83 -34.96 -21.11
C LYS A 24 -19.50 -34.41 -22.50
N ARG A 25 -19.55 -33.09 -22.69
CA ARG A 25 -19.30 -32.41 -23.97
C ARG A 25 -17.83 -32.46 -24.40
N ILE A 26 -16.86 -32.43 -23.48
CA ILE A 26 -15.45 -32.59 -23.88
C ILE A 26 -15.11 -34.05 -24.27
N LEU A 27 -15.75 -35.05 -23.63
CA LEU A 27 -15.53 -36.45 -24.00
C LEU A 27 -16.19 -36.85 -25.33
N SER A 28 -17.31 -36.23 -25.70
CA SER A 28 -17.92 -36.36 -27.04
C SER A 28 -17.12 -35.64 -28.14
N GLY A 29 -16.15 -34.80 -27.77
CA GLY A 29 -15.31 -34.03 -28.70
C GLY A 29 -15.98 -32.77 -29.25
N GLU A 30 -16.95 -32.21 -28.53
CA GLU A 30 -17.55 -30.92 -28.86
C GLU A 30 -16.56 -29.77 -28.60
N SER A 31 -16.77 -28.62 -29.27
CA SER A 31 -15.98 -27.40 -29.06
C SER A 31 -16.90 -26.22 -28.79
N GLY A 32 -16.60 -25.46 -27.74
CA GLY A 32 -17.24 -24.19 -27.38
C GLY A 32 -16.66 -22.98 -28.09
N ILE A 33 -15.75 -23.19 -29.05
CA ILE A 33 -15.16 -22.11 -29.84
C ILE A 33 -16.10 -21.70 -30.97
N SER A 34 -16.48 -20.43 -30.96
CA SER A 34 -17.47 -19.79 -31.83
C SER A 34 -16.93 -18.46 -32.39
N SER A 35 -17.71 -17.79 -33.25
CA SER A 35 -17.29 -16.55 -33.89
C SER A 35 -17.84 -15.35 -33.14
N VAL A 36 -16.96 -14.41 -32.73
CA VAL A 36 -17.43 -13.19 -32.06
C VAL A 36 -18.25 -12.29 -33.00
N LEU A 37 -18.13 -12.48 -34.32
CA LEU A 37 -18.91 -11.74 -35.33
C LEU A 37 -20.39 -12.10 -35.36
N THR A 38 -20.74 -13.32 -34.93
CA THR A 38 -22.11 -13.82 -34.85
C THR A 38 -22.65 -13.82 -33.43
N ASP A 39 -21.79 -14.14 -32.45
CA ASP A 39 -22.22 -14.54 -31.11
C ASP A 39 -21.90 -13.52 -30.01
N ARG A 40 -21.22 -12.40 -30.33
CA ARG A 40 -20.93 -11.30 -29.38
C ARG A 40 -21.01 -9.90 -30.01
N GLY A 41 -22.12 -9.21 -29.78
CA GLY A 41 -22.29 -7.81 -30.16
C GLY A 41 -22.34 -7.58 -31.68
N PRO A 42 -22.41 -6.32 -32.14
CA PRO A 42 -22.45 -6.02 -33.56
C PRO A 42 -21.08 -6.27 -34.22
N ALA A 43 -21.10 -6.94 -35.38
CA ALA A 43 -19.90 -7.29 -36.15
C ALA A 43 -18.96 -6.11 -36.49
N SER A 44 -19.46 -4.86 -36.45
CA SER A 44 -18.68 -3.63 -36.64
C SER A 44 -17.59 -3.43 -35.58
N GLN A 45 -17.82 -3.83 -34.32
CA GLN A 45 -16.87 -3.68 -33.21
C GLN A 45 -15.59 -4.48 -33.40
N TRP A 46 -15.64 -5.57 -34.17
CA TRP A 46 -14.53 -6.48 -34.41
C TRP A 46 -13.75 -6.17 -35.70
N LYS A 47 -14.15 -5.10 -36.42
CA LYS A 47 -13.60 -4.75 -37.74
C LYS A 47 -12.10 -4.45 -37.66
N GLY A 48 -11.31 -5.21 -38.42
CA GLY A 48 -9.84 -5.02 -38.50
C GLY A 48 -9.04 -5.77 -37.43
N ILE A 49 -9.69 -6.50 -36.52
CA ILE A 49 -9.01 -7.40 -35.59
C ILE A 49 -8.63 -8.70 -36.35
N PRO A 50 -7.36 -9.15 -36.32
CA PRO A 50 -6.92 -10.34 -37.08
C PRO A 50 -7.54 -11.67 -36.64
N SER A 51 -7.95 -11.78 -35.38
CA SER A 51 -8.61 -12.96 -34.80
C SER A 51 -10.05 -12.61 -34.45
N THR A 52 -11.00 -13.44 -34.87
CA THR A 52 -12.45 -13.20 -34.68
C THR A 52 -13.16 -14.44 -34.11
N VAL A 53 -12.43 -15.24 -33.34
CA VAL A 53 -12.90 -16.49 -32.72
C VAL A 53 -12.59 -16.50 -31.22
N ALA A 54 -13.50 -17.06 -30.43
CA ALA A 54 -13.37 -17.13 -28.98
C ALA A 54 -14.10 -18.35 -28.41
N GLY A 55 -13.64 -18.85 -27.25
CA GLY A 55 -14.41 -19.78 -26.42
C GLY A 55 -15.43 -18.98 -25.59
N LEU A 56 -16.71 -19.06 -25.96
CA LEU A 56 -17.79 -18.30 -25.32
C LEU A 56 -18.60 -19.18 -24.40
N VAL A 57 -18.81 -18.77 -23.14
CA VAL A 57 -19.82 -19.40 -22.29
C VAL A 57 -21.19 -19.30 -22.99
N PRO A 58 -21.90 -20.42 -23.21
CA PRO A 58 -23.21 -20.40 -23.86
C PRO A 58 -24.19 -19.63 -22.97
N ARG A 59 -24.99 -18.72 -23.52
CA ARG A 59 -25.99 -17.92 -22.79
C ARG A 59 -27.40 -18.34 -23.21
N ASP A 60 -28.35 -18.35 -22.28
CA ASP A 60 -29.76 -18.56 -22.65
C ASP A 60 -30.24 -17.34 -23.46
N GLN A 61 -30.95 -17.60 -24.56
CA GLN A 61 -31.55 -16.59 -25.44
C GLN A 61 -33.06 -16.48 -25.21
N GLY A 62 -33.56 -16.92 -24.06
CA GLY A 62 -34.98 -16.96 -23.72
C GLY A 62 -35.69 -18.21 -24.23
N ASN A 63 -34.94 -19.28 -24.53
CA ASN A 63 -35.48 -20.57 -24.98
C ASN A 63 -35.35 -21.68 -23.92
N GLY A 64 -34.80 -21.37 -22.73
CA GLY A 64 -34.63 -22.33 -21.64
C GLY A 64 -33.54 -23.36 -21.92
N ALA A 65 -32.50 -22.99 -22.69
CA ALA A 65 -31.43 -23.90 -23.08
C ALA A 65 -30.74 -24.52 -21.86
N GLU A 66 -30.85 -25.84 -21.71
CA GLU A 66 -30.23 -26.59 -20.62
C GLU A 66 -28.70 -26.37 -20.59
N HIS A 67 -28.20 -26.09 -19.39
CA HIS A 67 -26.78 -25.83 -19.12
C HIS A 67 -26.21 -24.59 -19.82
N ALA A 68 -27.06 -23.62 -20.21
CA ALA A 68 -26.63 -22.29 -20.59
C ALA A 68 -26.54 -21.32 -19.39
N TRP A 69 -25.74 -20.28 -19.53
CA TRP A 69 -25.58 -19.21 -18.56
C TRP A 69 -26.83 -18.33 -18.51
N THR A 70 -27.45 -18.33 -17.33
CA THR A 70 -28.63 -17.55 -16.98
C THR A 70 -28.34 -16.89 -15.64
N PRO A 71 -28.05 -15.57 -15.60
CA PRO A 71 -27.62 -14.89 -14.37
C PRO A 71 -28.62 -15.02 -13.21
N SER A 72 -29.92 -14.95 -13.51
CA SER A 72 -31.01 -15.04 -12.51
C SER A 72 -31.10 -16.38 -11.78
N THR A 73 -30.49 -17.44 -12.29
CA THR A 73 -30.39 -18.74 -11.61
C THR A 73 -29.43 -18.70 -10.42
N TRP A 74 -28.47 -17.77 -10.42
CA TRP A 74 -27.36 -17.71 -9.44
C TRP A 74 -27.29 -16.39 -8.66
N LEU A 75 -27.92 -15.33 -9.18
CA LEU A 75 -27.76 -13.95 -8.71
C LEU A 75 -29.11 -13.23 -8.67
N SER A 76 -29.36 -12.50 -7.60
CA SER A 76 -30.45 -11.51 -7.55
C SER A 76 -30.24 -10.42 -8.60
N ALA A 77 -31.31 -9.73 -9.03
CA ALA A 77 -31.20 -8.64 -10.00
C ALA A 77 -30.20 -7.54 -9.57
N ALA A 78 -30.15 -7.24 -8.26
CA ALA A 78 -29.20 -6.30 -7.70
C ALA A 78 -27.74 -6.80 -7.75
N GLU A 79 -27.48 -8.10 -7.65
CA GLU A 79 -26.13 -8.67 -7.82
C GLU A 79 -25.71 -8.71 -9.30
N GLN A 80 -26.65 -8.91 -10.22
CA GLN A 80 -26.37 -8.96 -11.67
C GLN A 80 -25.87 -7.62 -12.20
N ASP A 81 -26.42 -6.49 -11.74
CA ASP A 81 -25.82 -5.18 -12.02
C ASP A 81 -24.47 -5.03 -11.28
N LYS A 82 -24.45 -5.28 -9.97
CA LYS A 82 -23.32 -4.89 -9.10
C LYS A 82 -22.02 -5.66 -9.36
N LEU A 83 -22.08 -6.84 -9.96
CA LEU A 83 -20.93 -7.75 -10.09
C LEU A 83 -20.43 -7.85 -11.55
N PRO A 84 -19.11 -7.81 -11.78
CA PRO A 84 -18.51 -8.03 -13.09
C PRO A 84 -18.68 -9.51 -13.50
N ILE A 85 -18.74 -9.82 -14.79
CA ILE A 85 -19.15 -11.14 -15.29
C ILE A 85 -18.20 -12.26 -14.81
N HIS A 86 -16.90 -11.99 -14.67
CA HIS A 86 -15.97 -12.97 -14.09
C HIS A 86 -16.33 -13.33 -12.64
N THR A 87 -16.68 -12.34 -11.80
CA THR A 87 -17.13 -12.60 -10.43
C THR A 87 -18.47 -13.35 -10.40
N GLN A 88 -19.38 -13.05 -11.34
CA GLN A 88 -20.63 -13.80 -11.51
C GLN A 88 -20.37 -15.29 -11.81
N TYR A 89 -19.48 -15.57 -12.77
CA TYR A 89 -19.06 -16.94 -13.11
C TYR A 89 -18.38 -17.64 -11.92
N ALA A 90 -17.54 -16.93 -11.16
CA ALA A 90 -16.85 -17.47 -9.99
C ALA A 90 -17.80 -17.84 -8.84
N LEU A 91 -18.83 -17.02 -8.59
CA LEU A 91 -19.88 -17.33 -7.62
C LEU A 91 -20.65 -18.59 -8.03
N ALA A 92 -21.18 -18.65 -9.25
CA ALA A 92 -21.92 -19.80 -9.73
C ALA A 92 -21.08 -21.10 -9.74
N ALA A 93 -19.81 -21.01 -10.15
CA ALA A 93 -18.89 -22.14 -10.06
C ALA A 93 -18.66 -22.61 -8.61
N SER A 94 -18.56 -21.67 -7.66
CA SER A 94 -18.38 -21.97 -6.23
C SER A 94 -19.65 -22.51 -5.57
N ASP A 95 -20.82 -21.96 -5.90
CA ASP A 95 -22.14 -22.45 -5.49
C ASP A 95 -22.31 -23.92 -5.92
N MET A 96 -21.96 -24.24 -7.18
CA MET A 96 -21.98 -25.61 -7.69
C MET A 96 -20.99 -26.52 -6.96
N ALA A 97 -19.74 -26.07 -6.75
CA ALA A 97 -18.71 -26.86 -6.10
C ALA A 97 -19.03 -27.16 -4.63
N LEU A 98 -19.51 -26.17 -3.87
CA LEU A 98 -19.92 -26.33 -2.47
C LEU A 98 -21.14 -27.25 -2.33
N LYS A 99 -22.08 -27.16 -3.28
CA LYS A 99 -23.23 -28.07 -3.35
C LYS A 99 -22.82 -29.51 -3.67
N ASP A 100 -21.91 -29.73 -4.62
CA ASP A 100 -21.37 -31.07 -4.96
C ASP A 100 -20.51 -31.66 -3.82
N ALA A 101 -19.87 -30.81 -3.01
CA ALA A 101 -19.17 -31.22 -1.80
C ALA A 101 -20.08 -31.45 -0.58
N GLU A 102 -21.37 -31.11 -0.65
CA GLU A 102 -22.29 -31.05 0.48
C GLU A 102 -21.72 -30.26 1.68
N TRP A 103 -21.07 -29.12 1.42
CA TRP A 103 -20.43 -28.29 2.44
C TRP A 103 -21.11 -26.93 2.61
N ASN A 104 -21.75 -26.73 3.75
CA ASN A 104 -22.42 -25.48 4.13
C ASN A 104 -22.08 -25.12 5.60
N PRO A 105 -21.00 -24.36 5.86
CA PRO A 105 -20.47 -24.16 7.21
C PRO A 105 -21.40 -23.31 8.07
N SER A 106 -21.96 -23.94 9.11
CA SER A 106 -23.02 -23.37 9.95
C SER A 106 -22.48 -22.76 11.25
N THR A 107 -21.45 -23.38 11.82
CA THR A 107 -20.81 -22.97 13.07
C THR A 107 -19.65 -22.01 12.82
N ALA A 108 -19.23 -21.28 13.87
CA ALA A 108 -18.06 -20.40 13.79
C ALA A 108 -16.78 -21.19 13.44
N GLU A 109 -16.56 -22.36 14.04
CA GLU A 109 -15.36 -23.17 13.77
C GLU A 109 -15.31 -23.67 12.31
N GLU A 110 -16.44 -24.13 11.75
CA GLU A 110 -16.50 -24.55 10.34
C GLU A 110 -16.21 -23.38 9.39
N ARG A 111 -16.69 -22.18 9.72
CA ARG A 111 -16.48 -20.95 8.94
C ARG A 111 -15.03 -20.47 9.02
N GLU A 112 -14.44 -20.43 10.21
CA GLU A 112 -13.03 -20.10 10.41
C GLU A 112 -12.09 -21.13 9.77
N ALA A 113 -12.50 -22.40 9.73
CA ALA A 113 -11.76 -23.48 9.07
C ALA A 113 -11.96 -23.56 7.54
N SER A 114 -12.85 -22.74 6.96
CA SER A 114 -13.14 -22.72 5.51
C SER A 114 -12.64 -21.43 4.86
N GLY A 115 -11.77 -21.53 3.85
CA GLY A 115 -11.22 -20.38 3.11
C GLY A 115 -11.51 -20.40 1.61
N VAL A 116 -10.94 -19.43 0.88
CA VAL A 116 -11.11 -19.24 -0.56
C VAL A 116 -9.79 -18.87 -1.22
N SER A 117 -9.46 -19.51 -2.33
CA SER A 117 -8.36 -19.16 -3.24
C SER A 117 -8.91 -19.11 -4.66
N MET A 118 -9.40 -17.94 -5.09
CA MET A 118 -10.03 -17.77 -6.39
C MET A 118 -9.28 -16.68 -7.15
N GLY A 119 -8.54 -17.08 -8.19
CA GLY A 119 -7.71 -16.17 -8.99
C GLY A 119 -8.39 -15.66 -10.26
N SER A 120 -7.84 -14.60 -10.85
CA SER A 120 -8.19 -14.14 -12.20
C SER A 120 -6.97 -13.57 -12.91
N GLY A 121 -6.90 -13.73 -14.24
CA GLY A 121 -5.76 -13.28 -15.04
C GLY A 121 -5.84 -11.78 -15.33
N ILE A 122 -6.96 -11.32 -15.91
CA ILE A 122 -7.20 -9.93 -16.29
C ILE A 122 -8.61 -9.41 -15.95
N GLY A 123 -9.52 -10.27 -15.48
CA GLY A 123 -10.83 -9.92 -14.95
C GLY A 123 -11.89 -9.75 -16.02
N ASP A 124 -12.57 -8.60 -15.98
CA ASP A 124 -13.61 -8.18 -16.91
C ASP A 124 -13.21 -6.84 -17.54
N LEU A 125 -12.84 -6.87 -18.82
CA LEU A 125 -12.40 -5.70 -19.57
C LEU A 125 -13.57 -4.89 -20.13
N ASP A 126 -14.75 -5.47 -20.26
CA ASP A 126 -15.92 -4.82 -20.85
C ASP A 126 -16.45 -3.75 -19.90
N HIS A 127 -16.56 -4.07 -18.61
CA HIS A 127 -16.95 -3.09 -17.59
C HIS A 127 -15.93 -1.94 -17.46
N LEU A 128 -14.62 -2.25 -17.50
CA LEU A 128 -13.57 -1.23 -17.42
C LEU A 128 -13.62 -0.28 -18.64
N TYR A 129 -13.75 -0.85 -19.85
CA TYR A 129 -13.76 -0.07 -21.09
C TYR A 129 -15.04 0.75 -21.26
N SER A 130 -16.22 0.15 -21.07
CA SER A 130 -17.50 0.87 -21.14
C SER A 130 -17.60 1.98 -20.09
N THR A 131 -17.09 1.76 -18.86
CA THR A 131 -17.02 2.83 -17.86
C THR A 131 -16.08 3.96 -18.29
N SER A 132 -14.94 3.65 -18.92
CA SER A 132 -14.04 4.70 -19.45
C SER A 132 -14.64 5.49 -20.62
N LEU A 133 -15.40 4.82 -21.52
CA LEU A 133 -16.13 5.51 -22.59
C LEU A 133 -17.26 6.36 -22.04
N ASN A 134 -18.08 5.86 -21.11
CA ASN A 134 -19.15 6.64 -20.49
C ASN A 134 -18.61 7.87 -19.75
N TYR A 135 -17.38 7.79 -19.22
CA TYR A 135 -16.69 8.91 -18.60
C TYR A 135 -16.19 9.94 -19.64
N GLU A 136 -15.70 9.49 -20.80
CA GLU A 136 -15.16 10.34 -21.88
C GLU A 136 -16.26 10.96 -22.78
N GLU A 137 -17.28 10.19 -23.17
CA GLU A 137 -18.40 10.66 -24.00
C GLU A 137 -19.23 11.72 -23.26
N ASP A 138 -19.48 11.55 -21.95
CA ASP A 138 -20.22 12.54 -21.16
C ASP A 138 -19.41 13.81 -20.91
N ALA A 139 -18.09 13.68 -20.71
CA ALA A 139 -17.16 14.82 -20.68
C ALA A 139 -17.10 15.60 -22.01
N SER A 140 -17.58 15.02 -23.12
CA SER A 140 -17.75 15.74 -24.40
C SER A 140 -19.08 16.49 -24.52
N PHE A 141 -20.06 16.19 -23.65
CA PHE A 141 -21.45 16.64 -23.75
C PHE A 141 -21.89 17.61 -22.63
N ARG A 142 -20.94 18.24 -21.95
CA ARG A 142 -21.08 19.27 -20.89
C ARG A 142 -21.50 18.81 -19.48
N SER A 143 -21.71 17.52 -19.22
CA SER A 143 -21.97 17.04 -17.85
C SER A 143 -20.74 16.34 -17.22
N PRO A 144 -20.53 16.44 -15.89
CA PRO A 144 -19.40 15.77 -15.24
C PRO A 144 -19.50 14.24 -15.30
N GLY A 145 -18.74 13.60 -16.20
CA GLY A 145 -18.69 12.13 -16.34
C GLY A 145 -18.37 11.37 -15.03
N TYR A 146 -17.78 12.05 -14.04
CA TYR A 146 -17.65 11.58 -12.66
C TYR A 146 -18.99 11.16 -12.01
N LYS A 147 -20.08 11.91 -12.24
CA LYS A 147 -21.42 11.60 -11.69
C LYS A 147 -21.97 10.26 -12.22
N LYS A 148 -21.54 9.80 -13.41
CA LYS A 148 -21.93 8.51 -14.00
C LYS A 148 -21.03 7.33 -13.60
N LEU A 149 -19.94 7.56 -12.87
CA LEU A 149 -19.13 6.47 -12.32
C LEU A 149 -19.88 5.77 -11.19
N SER A 150 -20.26 4.51 -11.42
CA SER A 150 -20.88 3.67 -10.39
C SER A 150 -20.00 3.57 -9.13
N PRO A 151 -20.54 3.74 -7.91
CA PRO A 151 -19.80 3.50 -6.66
C PRO A 151 -19.23 2.08 -6.56
N TYR A 152 -19.79 1.14 -7.33
CA TYR A 152 -19.31 -0.24 -7.44
C TYR A 152 -18.13 -0.42 -8.41
N PHE A 153 -17.70 0.61 -9.15
CA PHE A 153 -16.62 0.51 -10.15
C PHE A 153 -15.33 -0.10 -9.57
N VAL A 154 -14.82 0.44 -8.46
CA VAL A 154 -13.58 -0.08 -7.84
C VAL A 154 -13.74 -1.54 -7.39
N PRO A 155 -14.81 -1.92 -6.65
CA PRO A 155 -15.12 -3.34 -6.42
C PRO A 155 -15.26 -4.20 -7.69
N ARG A 156 -15.83 -3.69 -8.79
CA ARG A 156 -16.02 -4.43 -10.05
C ARG A 156 -14.69 -4.70 -10.79
N ILE A 157 -13.68 -3.85 -10.66
CA ILE A 157 -12.39 -4.04 -11.36
C ILE A 157 -11.32 -4.78 -10.54
N LEU A 158 -11.52 -4.95 -9.22
CA LEU A 158 -10.58 -5.63 -8.34
C LEU A 158 -10.69 -7.16 -8.49
N LEU A 159 -9.69 -7.79 -9.12
CA LEU A 159 -9.64 -9.24 -9.36
C LEU A 159 -9.90 -10.10 -8.12
N ASN A 160 -9.49 -9.64 -6.93
CA ASN A 160 -9.69 -10.37 -5.68
C ASN A 160 -11.14 -10.36 -5.17
N MET A 161 -12.03 -9.56 -5.76
CA MET A 161 -13.43 -9.51 -5.37
C MET A 161 -14.18 -10.78 -5.78
N ALA A 162 -13.71 -11.56 -6.76
CA ALA A 162 -14.20 -12.91 -6.99
C ALA A 162 -14.08 -13.77 -5.70
N ALA A 163 -12.88 -13.83 -5.10
CA ALA A 163 -12.64 -14.53 -3.83
C ALA A 163 -13.42 -13.90 -2.66
N GLY A 164 -13.47 -12.56 -2.61
CA GLY A 164 -14.19 -11.80 -1.58
C GLY A 164 -15.70 -12.06 -1.58
N HIS A 165 -16.35 -12.06 -2.74
CA HIS A 165 -17.78 -12.33 -2.85
C HIS A 165 -18.13 -13.78 -2.51
N ILE A 166 -17.29 -14.76 -2.88
CA ILE A 166 -17.46 -16.16 -2.44
C ILE A 166 -17.37 -16.25 -0.90
N SER A 167 -16.36 -15.62 -0.29
CA SER A 167 -16.20 -15.59 1.16
C SER A 167 -17.41 -14.94 1.86
N MET A 168 -17.91 -13.81 1.35
CA MET A 168 -19.08 -13.13 1.91
C MET A 168 -20.39 -13.92 1.73
N ARG A 169 -20.63 -14.51 0.54
CA ARG A 169 -21.87 -15.27 0.24
C ARG A 169 -22.00 -16.51 1.13
N HIS A 170 -20.92 -17.23 1.38
CA HIS A 170 -20.94 -18.49 2.14
C HIS A 170 -20.44 -18.34 3.59
N GLY A 171 -20.09 -17.13 4.02
CA GLY A 171 -19.59 -16.85 5.37
C GLY A 171 -18.25 -17.52 5.69
N LEU A 172 -17.37 -17.70 4.70
CA LEU A 172 -16.08 -18.38 4.83
C LEU A 172 -15.05 -17.39 5.41
N GLN A 173 -14.55 -17.67 6.61
CA GLN A 173 -13.71 -16.77 7.41
C GLN A 173 -12.24 -17.22 7.51
N GLY A 174 -11.91 -18.38 6.94
CA GLY A 174 -10.54 -18.84 6.76
C GLY A 174 -9.76 -18.04 5.71
N PRO A 175 -8.56 -18.50 5.33
CA PRO A 175 -7.68 -17.79 4.42
C PRO A 175 -8.38 -17.46 3.09
N THR A 176 -8.56 -16.17 2.80
CA THR A 176 -9.15 -15.67 1.55
C THR A 176 -8.06 -14.97 0.72
N ARG A 177 -7.84 -15.47 -0.50
CA ARG A 177 -6.76 -15.05 -1.40
C ARG A 177 -7.23 -15.02 -2.85
N CYS A 178 -6.55 -14.20 -3.64
CA CYS A 178 -6.64 -14.18 -5.09
C CYS A 178 -5.22 -14.17 -5.64
N ILE A 179 -4.92 -15.12 -6.51
CA ILE A 179 -3.64 -15.19 -7.22
C ILE A 179 -3.85 -14.61 -8.61
N THR A 180 -2.79 -14.02 -9.17
CA THR A 180 -2.75 -13.61 -10.58
C THR A 180 -1.34 -13.86 -11.12
N THR A 181 -1.22 -14.85 -11.99
CA THR A 181 0.01 -15.33 -12.62
C THR A 181 -0.25 -15.59 -14.12
N ALA A 182 -1.08 -14.73 -14.72
CA ALA A 182 -1.62 -14.89 -16.07
C ALA A 182 -2.25 -16.28 -16.25
N CYS A 183 -1.77 -17.07 -17.22
CA CYS A 183 -2.34 -18.38 -17.56
C CYS A 183 -2.14 -19.47 -16.49
N ALA A 184 -1.23 -19.27 -15.52
CA ALA A 184 -1.00 -20.21 -14.42
C ALA A 184 -1.98 -20.01 -13.23
N THR A 185 -2.74 -18.92 -13.21
CA THR A 185 -3.51 -18.43 -12.06
C THR A 185 -4.39 -19.49 -11.38
N GLY A 186 -5.20 -20.25 -12.14
CA GLY A 186 -6.07 -21.27 -11.57
C GLY A 186 -5.31 -22.46 -10.97
N ALA A 187 -4.19 -22.85 -11.56
CA ALA A 187 -3.33 -23.91 -11.04
C ALA A 187 -2.59 -23.48 -9.78
N ASP A 188 -2.08 -22.23 -9.74
CA ASP A 188 -1.47 -21.65 -8.54
C ASP A 188 -2.49 -21.46 -7.41
N SER A 189 -3.74 -21.09 -7.73
CA SER A 189 -4.82 -20.94 -6.74
C SER A 189 -5.17 -22.28 -6.07
N ILE A 190 -5.15 -23.37 -6.83
CA ILE A 190 -5.26 -24.75 -6.33
C ILE A 190 -4.02 -25.13 -5.51
N GLY A 191 -2.81 -24.79 -5.96
CA GLY A 191 -1.56 -25.01 -5.23
C GLY A 191 -1.54 -24.32 -3.85
N ASP A 192 -1.93 -23.05 -3.79
CA ASP A 192 -2.03 -22.28 -2.55
C ASP A 192 -3.06 -22.85 -1.57
N ALA A 193 -4.24 -23.23 -2.06
CA ALA A 193 -5.26 -23.89 -1.25
C ALA A 193 -4.79 -25.26 -0.72
N PHE A 194 -4.13 -26.04 -1.57
CA PHE A 194 -3.48 -27.29 -1.22
C PHE A 194 -2.43 -27.10 -0.11
N THR A 195 -1.46 -26.21 -0.30
CA THR A 195 -0.45 -25.88 0.72
C THR A 195 -1.09 -25.37 2.01
N THR A 196 -2.13 -24.54 1.93
CA THR A 196 -2.87 -24.00 3.08
C THR A 196 -3.49 -25.11 3.93
N ILE A 197 -4.11 -26.12 3.32
CA ILE A 197 -4.65 -27.28 4.04
C ILE A 197 -3.53 -28.21 4.55
N ARG A 198 -2.47 -28.45 3.75
CA ARG A 198 -1.31 -29.27 4.17
C ARG A 198 -0.63 -28.77 5.44
N LEU A 199 -0.53 -27.44 5.56
CA LEU A 199 0.00 -26.71 6.71
C LEU A 199 -1.01 -26.60 7.89
N GLY A 200 -2.24 -27.09 7.71
CA GLY A 200 -3.29 -27.08 8.73
C GLY A 200 -3.93 -25.72 8.99
N ARG A 201 -3.77 -24.75 8.07
CA ARG A 201 -4.32 -23.39 8.18
C ARG A 201 -5.78 -23.28 7.74
N ALA A 202 -6.31 -24.31 7.11
CA ALA A 202 -7.72 -24.53 6.82
C ALA A 202 -8.04 -26.03 6.90
N LYS A 203 -9.32 -26.38 7.04
CA LYS A 203 -9.84 -27.74 6.81
C LYS A 203 -10.47 -27.84 5.42
N VAL A 204 -11.09 -26.77 4.92
CA VAL A 204 -11.73 -26.68 3.59
C VAL A 204 -11.28 -25.42 2.87
N MET A 205 -11.09 -25.47 1.55
CA MET A 205 -10.78 -24.32 0.70
C MET A 205 -11.60 -24.41 -0.61
N VAL A 206 -12.31 -23.34 -0.96
CA VAL A 206 -12.83 -23.15 -2.33
C VAL A 206 -11.68 -22.68 -3.19
N ALA A 207 -11.19 -23.51 -4.12
CA ALA A 207 -9.99 -23.22 -4.91
C ALA A 207 -10.32 -23.17 -6.41
N GLY A 208 -9.84 -22.16 -7.15
CA GLY A 208 -10.18 -22.05 -8.57
C GLY A 208 -9.66 -20.82 -9.29
N GLY A 209 -10.22 -20.58 -10.47
CA GLY A 209 -9.94 -19.37 -11.25
C GLY A 209 -11.12 -18.95 -12.14
N THR A 210 -11.16 -17.68 -12.50
CA THR A 210 -12.20 -17.07 -13.35
C THR A 210 -11.64 -16.04 -14.34
N GLU A 211 -12.31 -15.88 -15.48
CA GLU A 211 -11.99 -14.88 -16.51
C GLU A 211 -13.24 -14.49 -17.32
N SER A 212 -13.40 -13.21 -17.65
CA SER A 212 -14.43 -12.72 -18.58
C SER A 212 -13.85 -11.67 -19.53
N CYS A 213 -12.88 -12.10 -20.33
CA CYS A 213 -12.02 -11.20 -21.10
C CYS A 213 -12.41 -11.01 -22.57
N ILE A 214 -13.59 -11.50 -23.00
CA ILE A 214 -14.01 -11.41 -24.42
C ILE A 214 -14.50 -10.00 -24.76
N HIS A 215 -13.55 -9.16 -25.16
CA HIS A 215 -13.77 -7.77 -25.52
C HIS A 215 -12.88 -7.40 -26.74
N PRO A 216 -13.30 -6.52 -27.68
CA PRO A 216 -12.51 -6.14 -28.85
C PRO A 216 -11.08 -5.69 -28.51
N LEU A 217 -10.90 -4.91 -27.44
CA LEU A 217 -9.58 -4.47 -26.98
C LEU A 217 -8.67 -5.64 -26.56
N ALA A 218 -9.23 -6.68 -25.95
CA ALA A 218 -8.48 -7.87 -25.54
C ALA A 218 -8.00 -8.68 -26.75
N LEU A 219 -8.90 -8.97 -27.69
CA LEU A 219 -8.57 -9.70 -28.91
C LEU A 219 -7.57 -8.89 -29.77
N ALA A 220 -7.74 -7.57 -29.87
CA ALA A 220 -6.77 -6.69 -30.53
C ALA A 220 -5.40 -6.74 -29.84
N GLY A 221 -5.35 -6.65 -28.50
CA GLY A 221 -4.11 -6.71 -27.71
C GLY A 221 -3.34 -8.02 -27.93
N PHE A 222 -3.99 -9.18 -27.75
CA PHE A 222 -3.35 -10.48 -27.95
C PHE A 222 -3.02 -10.78 -29.42
N ALA A 223 -3.81 -10.29 -30.39
CA ALA A 223 -3.47 -10.36 -31.80
C ALA A 223 -2.23 -9.50 -32.14
N ARG A 224 -2.09 -8.30 -31.56
CA ARG A 224 -0.89 -7.45 -31.70
C ARG A 224 0.33 -8.08 -31.02
N ALA A 225 0.15 -8.80 -29.92
CA ALA A 225 1.17 -9.65 -29.30
C ALA A 225 1.48 -10.94 -30.10
N ARG A 226 0.80 -11.18 -31.24
CA ARG A 226 0.93 -12.37 -32.10
C ARG A 226 0.71 -13.69 -31.35
N SER A 227 -0.24 -13.68 -30.41
CA SER A 227 -0.54 -14.84 -29.56
C SER A 227 -1.82 -15.58 -29.95
N LEU A 228 -2.73 -14.93 -30.69
CA LEU A 228 -4.00 -15.53 -31.12
C LEU A 228 -3.91 -16.25 -32.48
N SER A 229 -4.72 -17.29 -32.65
CA SER A 229 -4.98 -17.90 -33.96
C SER A 229 -5.71 -16.92 -34.88
N THR A 230 -5.33 -16.89 -36.15
CA THR A 230 -5.86 -15.98 -37.18
C THR A 230 -6.20 -16.68 -38.50
N ALA A 231 -5.61 -17.85 -38.76
CA ALA A 231 -5.77 -18.59 -40.01
C ALA A 231 -7.11 -19.35 -40.14
N TYR A 232 -7.93 -19.40 -39.09
CA TYR A 232 -9.11 -20.28 -38.98
C TYR A 232 -10.38 -19.57 -38.51
N ASN A 233 -10.48 -18.25 -38.76
CA ASN A 233 -11.67 -17.46 -38.46
C ASN A 233 -12.95 -17.97 -39.18
N ASP A 234 -12.78 -18.63 -40.33
CA ASP A 234 -13.85 -19.27 -41.12
C ASP A 234 -14.40 -20.55 -40.49
N ARG A 235 -13.64 -21.20 -39.60
CA ARG A 235 -13.96 -22.48 -38.95
C ARG A 235 -13.59 -22.43 -37.46
N PRO A 236 -14.38 -21.74 -36.62
CA PRO A 236 -14.03 -21.47 -35.23
C PRO A 236 -13.68 -22.72 -34.43
N ALA A 237 -14.48 -23.79 -34.49
CA ALA A 237 -14.22 -25.06 -33.80
C ALA A 237 -12.88 -25.72 -34.18
N SER A 238 -12.27 -25.35 -35.32
CA SER A 238 -10.98 -25.85 -35.79
C SER A 238 -9.79 -24.91 -35.52
N SER A 239 -10.01 -23.77 -34.87
CA SER A 239 -8.98 -22.73 -34.72
C SER A 239 -7.93 -23.04 -33.65
N CYS A 240 -8.34 -23.45 -32.43
CA CYS A 240 -7.38 -23.95 -31.44
C CYS A 240 -7.01 -25.41 -31.75
N ARG A 241 -5.72 -25.66 -31.97
CA ARG A 241 -5.19 -26.97 -32.40
C ARG A 241 -3.84 -27.31 -31.73
N PRO A 242 -3.86 -27.66 -30.44
CA PRO A 242 -2.64 -28.00 -29.72
C PRO A 242 -1.83 -29.09 -30.44
N PHE A 243 -0.51 -28.92 -30.46
CA PHE A 243 0.48 -29.80 -31.10
C PHE A 243 0.41 -29.96 -32.64
N ASP A 244 -0.65 -29.52 -33.35
CA ASP A 244 -0.76 -29.64 -34.82
C ASP A 244 0.31 -28.80 -35.54
N ALA A 245 0.81 -29.28 -36.68
CA ALA A 245 1.83 -28.62 -37.48
C ALA A 245 1.38 -27.27 -38.07
N ARG A 246 0.08 -27.01 -38.16
CA ARG A 246 -0.50 -25.75 -38.67
C ARG A 246 -1.06 -24.86 -37.56
N ARG A 247 -0.70 -25.11 -36.30
CA ARG A 247 -1.06 -24.24 -35.16
C ARG A 247 -0.40 -22.86 -35.31
N ASP A 248 -1.16 -21.79 -35.16
CA ASP A 248 -0.73 -20.41 -35.39
C ASP A 248 -0.91 -19.47 -34.18
N GLY A 249 -1.56 -19.95 -33.13
CA GLY A 249 -1.83 -19.20 -31.89
C GLY A 249 -2.95 -19.84 -31.08
N PHE A 250 -3.23 -19.26 -29.91
CA PHE A 250 -4.32 -19.72 -29.04
C PHE A 250 -5.65 -19.04 -29.37
N VAL A 251 -6.75 -19.57 -28.83
CA VAL A 251 -8.07 -18.93 -28.91
C VAL A 251 -8.46 -18.49 -27.52
N ILE A 252 -8.73 -17.20 -27.33
CA ILE A 252 -9.09 -16.64 -26.03
C ILE A 252 -10.49 -17.13 -25.61
N ALA A 253 -10.72 -17.31 -24.31
CA ALA A 253 -11.98 -17.80 -23.79
C ALA A 253 -12.35 -17.17 -22.43
N GLU A 254 -13.60 -17.33 -22.03
CA GLU A 254 -14.15 -16.90 -20.74
C GLU A 254 -14.75 -18.08 -19.94
N GLY A 255 -14.89 -17.92 -18.63
CA GLY A 255 -15.51 -18.89 -17.73
C GLY A 255 -14.96 -18.86 -16.30
N ALA A 256 -15.28 -19.89 -15.52
CA ALA A 256 -14.75 -20.14 -14.19
C ALA A 256 -14.72 -21.64 -13.87
N ALA A 257 -13.83 -22.05 -12.98
CA ALA A 257 -13.86 -23.39 -12.38
C ALA A 257 -13.49 -23.30 -10.90
N ALA A 258 -14.19 -24.06 -10.07
CA ALA A 258 -13.99 -24.15 -8.62
C ALA A 258 -13.95 -25.61 -8.19
N LEU A 259 -13.02 -25.93 -7.29
CA LEU A 259 -12.83 -27.22 -6.66
C LEU A 259 -12.89 -27.01 -5.14
N ILE A 260 -13.61 -27.86 -4.43
CA ILE A 260 -13.55 -27.90 -2.97
C ILE A 260 -12.39 -28.81 -2.57
N LEU A 261 -11.32 -28.20 -2.06
CA LEU A 261 -10.21 -28.93 -1.45
C LEU A 261 -10.45 -29.09 0.04
N GLU A 262 -10.13 -30.25 0.58
CA GLU A 262 -10.47 -30.61 1.95
C GLU A 262 -9.40 -31.50 2.59
N ASP A 263 -9.18 -31.37 3.90
CA ASP A 263 -8.36 -32.30 4.67
C ASP A 263 -8.96 -33.72 4.62
N LEU A 264 -8.14 -34.72 4.31
CA LEU A 264 -8.60 -36.11 4.13
C LEU A 264 -9.35 -36.66 5.35
N GLU A 265 -8.88 -36.38 6.56
CA GLU A 265 -9.50 -36.93 7.78
C GLU A 265 -10.76 -36.16 8.16
N HIS A 266 -10.84 -34.86 7.85
CA HIS A 266 -12.07 -34.09 7.91
C HIS A 266 -13.14 -34.61 6.92
N ALA A 267 -12.76 -34.78 5.64
CA ALA A 267 -13.62 -35.32 4.59
C ALA A 267 -14.18 -36.69 4.99
N ARG A 268 -13.32 -37.59 5.47
CA ARG A 268 -13.72 -38.91 6.01
C ARG A 268 -14.62 -38.79 7.22
N GLY A 269 -14.30 -37.89 8.17
CA GLY A 269 -15.06 -37.68 9.40
C GLY A 269 -16.50 -37.26 9.16
N ARG A 270 -16.77 -36.50 8.09
CA ARG A 270 -18.14 -36.13 7.67
C ARG A 270 -18.75 -37.03 6.57
N GLY A 271 -18.06 -38.09 6.14
CA GLY A 271 -18.53 -39.00 5.10
C GLY A 271 -18.56 -38.42 3.68
N ALA A 272 -17.75 -37.39 3.40
CA ALA A 272 -17.72 -36.71 2.10
C ALA A 272 -17.31 -37.63 0.95
N ARG A 273 -17.91 -37.40 -0.22
CA ARG A 273 -17.42 -37.97 -1.49
C ARG A 273 -16.00 -37.46 -1.76
N ILE A 274 -15.08 -38.35 -2.12
CA ILE A 274 -13.72 -38.00 -2.53
C ILE A 274 -13.57 -38.34 -4.01
N TYR A 275 -13.28 -37.34 -4.84
CA TYR A 275 -13.02 -37.51 -6.26
C TYR A 275 -11.58 -37.98 -6.53
N ALA A 276 -10.61 -37.24 -5.95
CA ALA A 276 -9.18 -37.48 -6.10
C ALA A 276 -8.42 -36.87 -4.91
N GLU A 277 -7.13 -37.15 -4.82
CA GLU A 277 -6.17 -36.52 -3.92
C GLU A 277 -5.26 -35.58 -4.72
N ILE A 278 -5.09 -34.34 -4.27
CA ILE A 278 -3.99 -33.50 -4.76
C ILE A 278 -2.75 -33.99 -4.02
N LYS A 279 -1.74 -34.47 -4.75
CA LYS A 279 -0.54 -35.10 -4.17
C LYS A 279 0.65 -34.16 -4.07
N GLY A 280 0.80 -33.25 -5.03
CA GLY A 280 1.87 -32.26 -5.05
C GLY A 280 1.60 -31.14 -6.05
N TRP A 281 2.27 -30.02 -5.87
CA TRP A 281 2.25 -28.85 -6.74
C TRP A 281 3.68 -28.31 -6.89
N GLY A 282 4.00 -27.72 -8.03
CA GLY A 282 5.32 -27.17 -8.32
C GLY A 282 5.22 -25.94 -9.20
N ALA A 283 6.10 -24.97 -8.97
CA ALA A 283 6.05 -23.67 -9.62
C ALA A 283 7.45 -23.12 -9.92
N ALA A 284 7.69 -22.76 -11.18
CA ALA A 284 8.99 -22.30 -11.64
C ALA A 284 8.87 -21.11 -12.61
N ALA A 285 9.69 -20.08 -12.41
CA ALA A 285 9.81 -18.99 -13.37
C ALA A 285 10.82 -19.32 -14.49
N ASP A 286 10.47 -18.99 -15.73
CA ASP A 286 11.33 -19.12 -16.90
C ASP A 286 12.47 -18.08 -16.93
N ALA A 287 12.23 -16.91 -16.31
CA ALA A 287 13.18 -15.80 -16.16
C ALA A 287 13.89 -15.40 -17.47
N TYR A 288 13.16 -15.45 -18.59
CA TYR A 288 13.73 -15.39 -19.95
C TYR A 288 13.19 -14.22 -20.79
N HIS A 289 11.88 -14.19 -21.03
CA HIS A 289 11.23 -13.20 -21.88
C HIS A 289 9.78 -12.97 -21.41
N MET A 290 9.18 -11.83 -21.77
CA MET A 290 7.90 -11.37 -21.21
C MET A 290 6.67 -12.17 -21.70
N THR A 291 6.75 -12.83 -22.85
CA THR A 291 5.63 -13.57 -23.46
C THR A 291 6.06 -14.89 -24.09
N ALA A 292 7.10 -14.87 -24.92
CA ALA A 292 7.71 -16.09 -25.45
C ALA A 292 8.30 -16.97 -24.32
N PRO A 293 7.93 -18.26 -24.22
CA PRO A 293 8.56 -19.19 -23.29
C PRO A 293 9.97 -19.53 -23.75
N ARG A 294 10.78 -20.12 -22.86
CA ARG A 294 12.07 -20.70 -23.25
C ARG A 294 11.88 -21.83 -24.25
N SER A 295 12.62 -21.79 -25.36
CA SER A 295 12.58 -22.85 -26.38
C SER A 295 13.08 -24.22 -25.89
N ASP A 296 13.74 -24.30 -24.74
CA ASP A 296 14.19 -25.54 -24.09
C ASP A 296 13.18 -26.10 -23.07
N GLY A 297 12.07 -25.41 -22.80
CA GLY A 297 11.05 -25.85 -21.85
C GLY A 297 11.50 -25.89 -20.38
N ASN A 298 12.63 -25.28 -20.02
CA ASN A 298 13.24 -25.53 -18.71
C ASN A 298 12.38 -25.12 -17.50
N GLY A 299 11.59 -24.03 -17.58
CA GLY A 299 10.63 -23.67 -16.53
C GLY A 299 9.54 -24.73 -16.35
N ALA A 300 8.90 -25.15 -17.44
CA ALA A 300 7.92 -26.22 -17.46
C ALA A 300 8.47 -27.54 -16.87
N TYR A 301 9.69 -27.94 -17.26
CA TYR A 301 10.36 -29.12 -16.69
C TYR A 301 10.55 -29.00 -15.17
N ARG A 302 11.01 -27.83 -14.69
CA ARG A 302 11.22 -27.61 -13.26
C ARG A 302 9.91 -27.63 -12.46
N ALA A 303 8.84 -27.02 -12.97
CA ALA A 303 7.52 -27.05 -12.34
C ALA A 303 6.97 -28.48 -12.22
N MET A 304 6.99 -29.26 -13.31
CA MET A 304 6.56 -30.67 -13.28
C MET A 304 7.42 -31.52 -12.34
N LYS A 305 8.75 -31.35 -12.38
CA LYS A 305 9.69 -32.08 -11.52
C LYS A 305 9.46 -31.80 -10.03
N GLU A 306 9.18 -30.55 -9.68
CA GLU A 306 8.86 -30.16 -8.31
C GLU A 306 7.52 -30.76 -7.85
N ALA A 307 6.49 -30.69 -8.68
CA ALA A 307 5.18 -31.29 -8.39
C ALA A 307 5.27 -32.81 -8.14
N LEU A 308 6.04 -33.53 -8.96
CA LEU A 308 6.29 -34.97 -8.78
C LEU A 308 7.15 -35.27 -7.54
N ALA A 309 8.16 -34.44 -7.26
CA ALA A 309 8.99 -34.58 -6.06
C ALA A 309 8.18 -34.37 -4.77
N GLU A 310 7.28 -33.38 -4.73
CA GLU A 310 6.39 -33.16 -3.58
C GLU A 310 5.36 -34.30 -3.44
N ALA A 311 4.81 -34.77 -4.56
CA ALA A 311 3.89 -35.90 -4.62
C ALA A 311 4.54 -37.26 -4.26
N ARG A 312 5.88 -37.31 -4.26
CA ARG A 312 6.69 -38.54 -4.14
C ARG A 312 6.30 -39.59 -5.18
N VAL A 313 6.15 -39.12 -6.41
CA VAL A 313 5.78 -39.90 -7.60
C VAL A 313 6.98 -39.88 -8.55
N SER A 314 7.38 -41.03 -9.08
CA SER A 314 8.41 -41.10 -10.13
C SER A 314 7.77 -40.94 -11.52
N PRO A 315 8.52 -40.50 -12.55
CA PRO A 315 7.95 -40.27 -13.89
C PRO A 315 7.23 -41.49 -14.47
N GLU A 316 7.71 -42.70 -14.20
CA GLU A 316 7.12 -43.98 -14.65
C GLU A 316 5.73 -44.25 -14.07
N GLN A 317 5.32 -43.51 -13.03
CA GLN A 317 4.03 -43.62 -12.36
C GLN A 317 3.00 -42.61 -12.86
N VAL A 318 3.35 -41.72 -13.80
CA VAL A 318 2.43 -40.72 -14.36
C VAL A 318 1.68 -41.31 -15.55
N ASP A 319 0.37 -41.53 -15.40
CA ASP A 319 -0.47 -42.16 -16.45
C ASP A 319 -0.94 -41.15 -17.52
N TYR A 320 -1.10 -39.87 -17.16
CA TYR A 320 -1.62 -38.82 -18.04
C TYR A 320 -1.09 -37.42 -17.71
N ILE A 321 -0.82 -36.62 -18.75
CA ILE A 321 -0.51 -35.19 -18.63
C ILE A 321 -1.59 -34.37 -19.38
N ASN A 322 -2.38 -33.58 -18.65
CA ASN A 322 -3.21 -32.52 -19.23
C ASN A 322 -2.30 -31.30 -19.45
N ALA A 323 -1.91 -31.10 -20.70
CA ALA A 323 -0.90 -30.14 -21.10
C ALA A 323 -1.42 -28.70 -21.13
N HIS A 324 -0.51 -27.76 -20.90
CA HIS A 324 -0.83 -26.36 -21.09
C HIS A 324 -1.08 -26.02 -22.57
N ALA A 325 -0.40 -26.70 -23.49
CA ALA A 325 -0.35 -26.54 -24.95
C ALA A 325 -1.56 -25.79 -25.53
N THR A 326 -1.31 -24.57 -25.96
CA THR A 326 -2.33 -23.58 -26.29
C THR A 326 -2.60 -23.50 -27.80
N GLY A 327 -1.89 -24.26 -28.62
CA GLY A 327 -1.88 -24.11 -30.08
C GLY A 327 -0.83 -23.10 -30.56
N THR A 328 0.18 -22.80 -29.75
CA THR A 328 1.26 -21.87 -30.14
C THR A 328 2.47 -22.61 -30.68
N VAL A 329 3.13 -22.06 -31.69
CA VAL A 329 4.28 -22.73 -32.35
C VAL A 329 5.40 -23.03 -31.35
N VAL A 330 5.79 -22.02 -30.55
CA VAL A 330 6.90 -22.10 -29.59
C VAL A 330 6.49 -22.77 -28.28
N GLY A 331 5.30 -22.46 -27.74
CA GLY A 331 4.85 -22.96 -26.43
C GLY A 331 4.62 -24.47 -26.42
N ASP A 332 3.84 -24.97 -27.36
CA ASP A 332 3.55 -26.41 -27.47
C ASP A 332 4.83 -27.23 -27.73
N GLY A 333 5.80 -26.67 -28.46
CA GLY A 333 7.10 -27.30 -28.69
C GLY A 333 7.98 -27.33 -27.42
N ALA A 334 8.02 -26.23 -26.68
CA ALA A 334 8.75 -26.13 -25.42
C ALA A 334 8.19 -27.07 -24.34
N GLU A 335 6.86 -27.20 -24.23
CA GLU A 335 6.23 -28.12 -23.29
C GLU A 335 6.52 -29.59 -23.65
N ILE A 336 6.48 -29.96 -24.94
CA ILE A 336 6.79 -31.33 -25.37
C ILE A 336 8.26 -31.68 -25.08
N LEU A 337 9.20 -30.74 -25.25
CA LEU A 337 10.60 -30.93 -24.84
C LEU A 337 10.74 -31.09 -23.33
N ALA A 338 10.00 -30.31 -22.53
CA ALA A 338 9.98 -30.43 -21.08
C ALA A 338 9.44 -31.78 -20.60
N ILE A 339 8.36 -32.29 -21.24
CA ILE A 339 7.80 -33.62 -20.97
C ILE A 339 8.81 -34.71 -21.38
N LYS A 340 9.49 -34.57 -22.52
CA LYS A 340 10.51 -35.52 -22.99
C LYS A 340 11.70 -35.63 -22.04
N GLU A 341 12.19 -34.52 -21.48
CA GLU A 341 13.27 -34.56 -20.47
C GLU A 341 12.79 -35.07 -19.09
N LEU A 342 11.52 -34.87 -18.73
CA LEU A 342 10.93 -35.43 -17.51
C LEU A 342 10.73 -36.96 -17.61
N MET A 343 10.25 -37.43 -18.76
CA MET A 343 9.84 -38.81 -19.01
C MET A 343 10.92 -39.62 -19.76
N LYS A 344 12.18 -39.16 -19.79
CA LYS A 344 13.25 -39.75 -20.61
C LYS A 344 13.59 -41.20 -20.32
N ASP A 345 13.28 -41.68 -19.12
CA ASP A 345 13.49 -43.06 -18.67
C ASP A 345 12.23 -43.94 -18.89
N VAL A 346 11.16 -43.37 -19.44
CA VAL A 346 9.88 -44.01 -19.82
C VAL A 346 9.84 -44.20 -21.34
N ASP A 347 9.27 -45.30 -21.84
CA ASP A 347 9.03 -45.43 -23.28
C ASP A 347 8.03 -44.37 -23.76
N GLU A 348 8.44 -43.54 -24.73
CA GLU A 348 7.64 -42.46 -25.28
C GLU A 348 6.23 -42.92 -25.70
N ALA A 349 6.08 -44.14 -26.23
CA ALA A 349 4.79 -44.66 -26.67
C ALA A 349 3.78 -44.89 -25.51
N ALA A 350 4.27 -45.00 -24.26
CA ALA A 350 3.43 -45.11 -23.07
C ALA A 350 2.98 -43.74 -22.54
N VAL A 351 3.75 -42.67 -22.80
CA VAL A 351 3.46 -41.31 -22.33
C VAL A 351 2.20 -40.79 -23.01
N THR A 352 1.16 -40.53 -22.20
CA THR A 352 -0.12 -39.99 -22.68
C THR A 352 -0.24 -38.51 -22.32
N VAL A 353 -0.47 -37.68 -23.32
CA VAL A 353 -0.59 -36.23 -23.17
C VAL A 353 -1.83 -35.77 -23.96
N SER A 354 -2.61 -34.83 -23.45
CA SER A 354 -3.62 -34.14 -24.28
C SER A 354 -3.81 -32.70 -23.82
N SER A 355 -4.37 -31.86 -24.69
CA SER A 355 -4.77 -30.50 -24.31
C SER A 355 -6.24 -30.27 -24.62
N THR A 356 -6.98 -29.91 -23.57
CA THR A 356 -8.42 -29.65 -23.60
C THR A 356 -8.78 -28.32 -24.27
N LYS A 357 -7.79 -27.47 -24.58
CA LYS A 357 -8.00 -26.12 -25.14
C LYS A 357 -8.54 -26.12 -26.58
N GLY A 358 -8.41 -27.22 -27.31
CA GLY A 358 -9.09 -27.39 -28.60
C GLY A 358 -10.64 -27.41 -28.47
N ALA A 359 -11.15 -27.86 -27.31
CA ALA A 359 -12.57 -27.88 -26.99
C ALA A 359 -13.03 -26.61 -26.28
N THR A 360 -12.25 -26.10 -25.33
CA THR A 360 -12.66 -24.98 -24.46
C THR A 360 -12.14 -23.61 -24.88
N GLY A 361 -11.18 -23.53 -25.80
CA GLY A 361 -10.30 -22.37 -25.90
C GLY A 361 -9.42 -22.23 -24.65
N HIS A 362 -8.76 -21.08 -24.51
CA HIS A 362 -7.87 -20.75 -23.40
C HIS A 362 -8.48 -19.68 -22.50
N LEU A 363 -9.00 -20.10 -21.34
CA LEU A 363 -9.71 -19.23 -20.39
C LEU A 363 -8.77 -18.39 -19.51
N LEU A 364 -7.58 -18.05 -20.04
CA LEU A 364 -6.50 -17.33 -19.35
C LEU A 364 -6.34 -17.75 -17.87
N GLY A 365 -6.76 -16.93 -16.91
CA GLY A 365 -6.62 -17.22 -15.48
C GLY A 365 -7.46 -18.38 -14.96
N ALA A 366 -8.59 -18.72 -15.60
CA ALA A 366 -9.42 -19.87 -15.23
C ALA A 366 -8.92 -21.20 -15.81
N SER A 367 -8.04 -21.17 -16.82
CA SER A 367 -7.65 -22.34 -17.61
C SER A 367 -7.10 -23.47 -16.72
N GLY A 368 -6.12 -23.17 -15.86
CA GLY A 368 -5.53 -24.18 -14.97
C GLY A 368 -6.49 -24.78 -13.94
N ALA A 369 -7.55 -24.06 -13.54
CA ALA A 369 -8.56 -24.60 -12.65
C ALA A 369 -9.51 -25.56 -13.37
N LEU A 370 -9.92 -25.23 -14.60
CA LEU A 370 -10.74 -26.10 -15.44
C LEU A 370 -9.97 -27.35 -15.89
N GLU A 371 -8.68 -27.19 -16.22
CA GLU A 371 -7.77 -28.27 -16.59
C GLU A 371 -7.49 -29.22 -15.42
N ALA A 372 -7.35 -28.70 -14.19
CA ALA A 372 -7.27 -29.52 -12.99
C ALA A 372 -8.59 -30.27 -12.69
N LEU A 373 -9.74 -29.62 -12.87
CA LEU A 373 -11.06 -30.28 -12.77
C LEU A 373 -11.18 -31.44 -13.77
N PHE A 374 -10.72 -31.26 -15.00
CA PHE A 374 -10.65 -32.35 -15.99
C PHE A 374 -9.69 -33.46 -15.56
N SER A 375 -8.50 -33.15 -15.04
CA SER A 375 -7.57 -34.19 -14.53
C SER A 375 -8.15 -34.97 -13.34
N VAL A 376 -8.92 -34.32 -12.46
CA VAL A 376 -9.66 -34.97 -11.36
C VAL A 376 -10.73 -35.93 -11.90
N LEU A 377 -11.54 -35.50 -12.87
CA LEU A 377 -12.57 -36.35 -13.48
C LEU A 377 -11.96 -37.48 -14.32
N SER A 378 -10.84 -37.23 -15.01
CA SER A 378 -10.07 -38.26 -15.71
C SER A 378 -9.65 -39.38 -14.79
N ILE A 379 -9.14 -39.09 -13.59
CA ILE A 379 -8.76 -40.12 -12.59
C ILE A 379 -10.01 -40.84 -12.06
N HIS A 380 -11.06 -40.09 -11.71
CA HIS A 380 -12.29 -40.64 -11.15
C HIS A 380 -13.01 -41.60 -12.13
N GLU A 381 -12.94 -41.36 -13.45
CA GLU A 381 -13.66 -42.13 -14.48
C GLU A 381 -12.74 -42.93 -15.41
N ARG A 382 -11.42 -42.83 -15.20
CA ARG A 382 -10.35 -43.46 -15.98
C ARG A 382 -10.44 -43.21 -17.48
N VAL A 383 -10.81 -42.00 -17.87
CA VAL A 383 -10.95 -41.58 -19.28
C VAL A 383 -10.17 -40.30 -19.54
N VAL A 384 -9.43 -40.28 -20.64
CA VAL A 384 -8.58 -39.15 -21.04
C VAL A 384 -9.29 -38.34 -22.13
N PRO A 385 -9.50 -37.02 -21.96
CA PRO A 385 -10.15 -36.18 -22.96
C PRO A 385 -9.27 -35.96 -24.20
N PRO A 386 -9.88 -35.74 -25.38
CA PRO A 386 -9.15 -35.62 -26.64
C PRO A 386 -8.40 -34.29 -26.80
N THR A 387 -7.27 -34.35 -27.51
CA THR A 387 -6.76 -33.18 -28.23
C THR A 387 -7.54 -33.04 -29.54
N LEU A 388 -8.41 -32.05 -29.62
CA LEU A 388 -9.13 -31.73 -30.86
C LEU A 388 -8.20 -31.07 -31.89
N ASN A 389 -8.57 -31.20 -33.17
CA ASN A 389 -7.88 -30.58 -34.32
C ASN A 389 -6.42 -30.99 -34.56
N LEU A 390 -5.98 -32.11 -33.97
CA LEU A 390 -4.64 -32.69 -34.15
C LEU A 390 -4.60 -33.61 -35.38
N ASP A 391 -4.64 -33.03 -36.58
CA ASP A 391 -4.59 -33.78 -37.85
C ASP A 391 -3.17 -34.30 -38.14
N ASN A 392 -2.15 -33.46 -37.90
CA ASN A 392 -0.75 -33.72 -38.22
C ASN A 392 0.15 -33.21 -37.09
N PRO A 393 0.73 -34.08 -36.23
CA PRO A 393 1.64 -33.65 -35.16
C PRO A 393 2.84 -32.87 -35.69
N GLY A 394 3.17 -31.74 -35.04
CA GLY A 394 4.22 -30.81 -35.48
C GLY A 394 5.05 -30.24 -34.33
N VAL A 395 5.41 -31.09 -33.36
CA VAL A 395 6.14 -30.75 -32.13
C VAL A 395 7.47 -31.49 -31.98
N GLY A 396 8.05 -31.89 -33.11
CA GLY A 396 9.31 -32.64 -33.18
C GLY A 396 9.11 -34.16 -33.25
N ASP A 397 10.21 -34.89 -33.21
CA ASP A 397 10.23 -36.36 -33.23
C ASP A 397 9.97 -36.89 -31.81
N VAL A 398 8.70 -37.15 -31.52
CA VAL A 398 8.20 -37.76 -30.27
C VAL A 398 7.11 -38.77 -30.60
N ARG A 399 7.12 -39.91 -29.90
CA ARG A 399 6.15 -41.00 -30.09
C ARG A 399 5.02 -41.02 -29.04
N PHE A 400 4.82 -39.90 -28.33
CA PHE A 400 3.79 -39.75 -27.30
C PHE A 400 2.38 -39.99 -27.86
N ASN A 401 1.50 -40.58 -27.05
CA ASN A 401 0.07 -40.64 -27.36
C ASN A 401 -0.58 -39.29 -27.03
N LEU A 402 -0.68 -38.44 -28.06
CA LEU A 402 -1.27 -37.09 -27.97
C LEU A 402 -2.81 -37.06 -27.95
N VAL A 403 -3.46 -38.23 -27.85
CA VAL A 403 -4.93 -38.43 -27.78
C VAL A 403 -5.71 -37.67 -28.88
N PRO A 404 -5.41 -37.87 -30.17
CA PRO A 404 -6.02 -37.10 -31.26
C PRO A 404 -7.52 -37.42 -31.43
N HIS A 405 -8.34 -36.37 -31.52
CA HIS A 405 -9.77 -36.33 -31.84
C HIS A 405 -10.77 -37.06 -30.93
N LYS A 406 -10.41 -38.19 -30.30
CA LYS A 406 -11.34 -39.03 -29.53
C LYS A 406 -10.83 -39.30 -28.12
N ALA A 407 -11.73 -39.19 -27.15
CA ALA A 407 -11.45 -39.59 -25.77
C ALA A 407 -11.00 -41.06 -25.71
N GLN A 408 -10.10 -41.37 -24.78
CA GLN A 408 -9.56 -42.72 -24.61
C GLN A 408 -9.83 -43.24 -23.21
N GLN A 409 -10.65 -44.29 -23.10
CA GLN A 409 -10.80 -45.05 -21.86
C GLN A 409 -9.48 -45.75 -21.53
N ARG A 410 -9.11 -45.76 -20.25
CA ARG A 410 -7.92 -46.43 -19.72
C ARG A 410 -8.32 -47.47 -18.69
N GLU A 411 -7.61 -48.59 -18.68
CA GLU A 411 -7.76 -49.64 -17.66
C GLU A 411 -7.30 -49.12 -16.28
N ARG A 412 -6.23 -48.32 -16.30
CA ARG A 412 -5.57 -47.68 -15.17
C ARG A 412 -5.37 -46.19 -15.47
N LEU A 413 -5.70 -45.35 -14.49
CA LEU A 413 -5.40 -43.92 -14.50
C LEU A 413 -5.36 -43.44 -13.05
N ASP A 414 -4.23 -43.66 -12.38
CA ASP A 414 -4.07 -43.42 -10.95
C ASP A 414 -3.41 -42.08 -10.66
N ILE A 415 -2.60 -41.56 -11.58
CA ILE A 415 -1.89 -40.27 -11.47
C ILE A 415 -2.04 -39.45 -12.76
N ALA A 416 -2.43 -38.18 -12.61
CA ALA A 416 -2.41 -37.19 -13.67
C ALA A 416 -1.58 -35.96 -13.26
N VAL A 417 -0.93 -35.31 -14.23
CA VAL A 417 -0.31 -33.99 -14.06
C VAL A 417 -1.09 -32.98 -14.89
N SER A 418 -1.51 -31.87 -14.30
CA SER A 418 -2.10 -30.72 -15.00
C SER A 418 -1.09 -29.58 -15.05
N ASN A 419 -0.79 -29.10 -16.26
CA ASN A 419 0.19 -28.05 -16.52
C ASN A 419 -0.50 -26.72 -16.86
N SER A 420 0.05 -25.61 -16.37
CA SER A 420 -0.41 -24.27 -16.74
C SER A 420 0.73 -23.27 -16.73
N PHE A 421 1.07 -22.69 -17.89
CA PHE A 421 2.26 -21.86 -18.05
C PHE A 421 1.90 -20.44 -18.47
N GLY A 422 2.06 -19.47 -17.57
CA GLY A 422 1.82 -18.05 -17.82
C GLY A 422 3.10 -17.26 -18.13
N ALA A 423 2.91 -16.06 -18.68
CA ALA A 423 3.97 -15.08 -18.95
C ALA A 423 4.88 -14.76 -17.74
N SER A 424 4.39 -14.97 -16.51
CA SER A 424 5.12 -14.73 -15.26
C SER A 424 5.65 -15.99 -14.57
N GLY A 425 5.28 -17.20 -15.02
CA GLY A 425 5.67 -18.45 -14.35
C GLY A 425 4.91 -19.69 -14.83
N SER A 426 5.53 -20.85 -14.64
CA SER A 426 4.99 -22.17 -14.93
C SER A 426 4.52 -22.86 -13.65
N ALA A 427 3.33 -23.46 -13.67
CA ALA A 427 2.77 -24.24 -12.59
C ALA A 427 2.36 -25.65 -13.05
N SER A 428 2.52 -26.63 -12.18
CA SER A 428 2.09 -28.01 -12.42
C SER A 428 1.46 -28.59 -11.15
N ALA A 429 0.31 -29.25 -11.27
CA ALA A 429 -0.35 -29.96 -10.17
C ALA A 429 -0.38 -31.47 -10.44
N SER A 430 0.12 -32.28 -9.50
CA SER A 430 0.02 -33.74 -9.50
C SER A 430 -1.22 -34.17 -8.72
N VAL A 431 -2.16 -34.79 -9.43
CA VAL A 431 -3.41 -35.33 -8.91
C VAL A 431 -3.30 -36.86 -8.90
N GLY A 432 -3.86 -37.53 -7.90
CA GLY A 432 -3.86 -38.99 -7.84
C GLY A 432 -5.10 -39.60 -7.19
N GLN A 433 -5.19 -40.93 -7.23
CA GLN A 433 -6.37 -41.67 -6.77
C GLN A 433 -6.62 -41.50 -5.25
N GLY A 434 -7.82 -41.01 -4.90
CA GLY A 434 -8.27 -40.89 -3.52
C GLY A 434 -8.50 -42.26 -2.88
N HIS A 435 -7.77 -42.56 -1.80
CA HIS A 435 -7.88 -43.86 -1.11
C HIS A 435 -9.02 -43.88 -0.08
N ALA A 436 -10.14 -44.52 -0.42
CA ALA A 436 -11.07 -45.07 0.56
C ALA A 436 -10.63 -46.50 0.96
N ALA A 437 -10.68 -46.83 2.25
CA ALA A 437 -10.53 -48.23 2.68
C ALA A 437 -11.78 -49.03 2.30
N ALA A 438 -11.61 -50.32 1.99
CA ALA A 438 -12.63 -51.11 1.31
C ALA A 438 -13.94 -51.30 2.10
N GLY A 439 -15.06 -51.11 1.38
CA GLY A 439 -16.42 -51.42 1.84
C GLY A 439 -17.43 -51.21 0.71
N SER A 440 -17.90 -52.30 0.10
CA SER A 440 -19.03 -52.47 -0.84
C SER A 440 -19.91 -51.24 -1.19
N SER A 441 -20.37 -51.04 -2.43
CA SER A 441 -20.38 -51.91 -3.62
C SER A 441 -20.81 -51.09 -4.85
N ALA A 442 -20.54 -51.59 -6.06
CA ALA A 442 -21.03 -50.96 -7.28
C ALA A 442 -22.57 -50.90 -7.30
N VAL A 443 -23.11 -49.68 -7.31
CA VAL A 443 -24.54 -49.42 -7.58
C VAL A 443 -24.62 -48.57 -8.84
N THR A 444 -24.72 -49.25 -9.98
CA THR A 444 -25.28 -48.66 -11.19
C THR A 444 -26.75 -48.33 -10.92
N THR A 445 -27.05 -47.07 -10.64
CA THR A 445 -28.42 -46.55 -10.64
C THR A 445 -28.65 -45.78 -11.92
N ASP A 446 -29.28 -46.48 -12.86
CA ASP A 446 -29.89 -45.88 -14.04
C ASP A 446 -31.10 -45.07 -13.58
N PHE A 447 -31.06 -43.75 -13.77
CA PHE A 447 -32.19 -42.85 -13.54
C PHE A 447 -32.50 -42.09 -14.83
N SER A 448 -33.14 -42.82 -15.74
CA SER A 448 -34.08 -42.22 -16.68
C SER A 448 -35.47 -42.15 -16.04
N SER A 449 -36.28 -41.17 -16.46
CA SER A 449 -37.65 -40.83 -16.03
C SER A 449 -37.83 -40.09 -14.68
N ASP A 450 -38.78 -39.15 -14.70
CA ASP A 450 -39.21 -38.26 -13.61
C ASP A 450 -39.84 -39.01 -12.40
N PRO A 451 -40.15 -38.30 -11.30
CA PRO A 451 -41.52 -37.81 -11.21
C PRO A 451 -41.69 -36.40 -10.61
N VAL A 452 -42.23 -35.50 -11.41
CA VAL A 452 -42.98 -34.32 -10.95
C VAL A 452 -44.32 -34.78 -10.38
N ASP A 453 -44.37 -35.19 -9.11
CA ASP A 453 -45.65 -35.56 -8.47
C ASP A 453 -45.76 -35.27 -6.94
N ASN A 454 -44.65 -34.98 -6.24
CA ASN A 454 -44.69 -34.74 -4.78
C ASN A 454 -44.76 -33.26 -4.36
N LEU A 455 -44.99 -32.34 -5.30
CA LEU A 455 -45.15 -30.91 -5.02
C LEU A 455 -46.62 -30.48 -4.79
N GLN A 456 -47.61 -31.25 -5.27
CA GLN A 456 -49.03 -30.90 -5.10
C GLN A 456 -49.61 -31.25 -3.72
N GLN A 457 -48.97 -32.10 -2.93
CA GLN A 457 -49.54 -32.61 -1.67
C GLN A 457 -49.15 -31.83 -0.40
N ARG A 458 -48.40 -30.72 -0.53
CA ARG A 458 -48.01 -29.84 0.59
C ARG A 458 -48.46 -28.38 0.44
N VAL A 459 -49.24 -28.08 -0.60
CA VAL A 459 -49.73 -26.72 -0.95
C VAL A 459 -51.21 -26.54 -0.59
N SER A 460 -51.88 -27.56 -0.02
CA SER A 460 -53.34 -27.58 0.21
C SER A 460 -53.81 -27.34 1.65
N GLN A 461 -52.96 -26.81 2.54
CA GLN A 461 -53.34 -26.48 3.93
C GLN A 461 -52.72 -25.17 4.45
N TRP A 462 -53.03 -24.07 3.78
CA TRP A 462 -53.40 -22.83 4.49
C TRP A 462 -54.10 -21.89 3.51
N ASP A 463 -55.42 -21.75 3.66
CA ASP A 463 -56.16 -20.65 3.03
C ASP A 463 -57.32 -20.24 3.93
N ASP A 464 -57.78 -19.01 3.73
CA ASP A 464 -58.96 -18.38 4.32
C ASP A 464 -59.06 -18.25 5.86
N SER A 465 -58.69 -17.08 6.37
CA SER A 465 -59.73 -16.06 6.67
C SER A 465 -59.16 -14.74 7.20
N ALA A 466 -59.24 -13.68 6.38
CA ALA A 466 -59.82 -12.38 6.73
C ALA A 466 -59.44 -11.30 5.68
N ALA A 467 -60.17 -11.25 4.56
CA ALA A 467 -60.18 -10.09 3.69
C ALA A 467 -61.18 -9.03 4.19
N ARG A 468 -60.79 -7.76 4.10
CA ARG A 468 -61.61 -6.55 3.89
C ARG A 468 -60.62 -5.37 3.76
N ASP A 469 -60.40 -4.78 2.60
CA ASP A 469 -61.33 -4.08 1.68
C ASP A 469 -61.13 -2.56 1.82
N LEU A 470 -60.29 -1.99 0.93
CA LEU A 470 -60.67 -1.00 -0.11
C LEU A 470 -59.69 0.17 -0.34
N ASP A 471 -59.46 0.38 -1.64
CA ASP A 471 -59.22 1.61 -2.41
C ASP A 471 -57.84 2.34 -2.42
N ASP A 472 -57.21 2.20 -3.60
CA ASP A 472 -56.64 3.20 -4.53
C ASP A 472 -55.33 3.99 -4.27
N ASP A 473 -54.42 3.76 -5.24
CA ASP A 473 -53.51 4.67 -5.97
C ASP A 473 -52.33 5.40 -5.28
N ASP A 474 -51.15 4.81 -5.50
CA ASP A 474 -49.88 5.35 -6.03
C ASP A 474 -49.22 6.67 -5.55
N ASP A 475 -47.88 6.62 -5.67
CA ASP A 475 -46.84 7.65 -5.60
C ASP A 475 -46.25 8.13 -4.23
N ASP A 476 -44.96 8.50 -4.36
CA ASP A 476 -44.01 9.12 -3.43
C ASP A 476 -43.39 8.29 -2.28
N GLU A 477 -42.15 7.84 -2.56
CA GLU A 477 -41.09 7.69 -1.58
C GLU A 477 -40.75 9.03 -0.88
N ASP A 478 -40.42 8.87 0.41
CA ASP A 478 -39.32 9.53 1.15
C ASP A 478 -39.72 10.54 2.24
N GLY A 479 -38.99 10.49 3.37
CA GLY A 479 -39.43 11.14 4.61
C GLY A 479 -38.62 10.91 5.88
N SER A 480 -37.32 10.61 5.76
CA SER A 480 -36.26 10.72 6.79
C SER A 480 -36.60 11.08 8.27
N GLU A 481 -36.27 10.17 9.19
CA GLU A 481 -35.69 10.53 10.50
C GLU A 481 -34.59 9.54 10.91
N HIS A 482 -33.35 9.77 10.45
CA HIS A 482 -32.09 9.64 11.23
C HIS A 482 -30.84 9.67 10.33
N GLU A 483 -30.53 10.83 9.75
CA GLU A 483 -29.13 11.22 9.56
C GLU A 483 -28.77 12.27 10.61
N MET A 484 -27.78 11.98 11.46
CA MET A 484 -27.16 13.02 12.28
C MET A 484 -25.78 12.60 12.83
N LEU A 485 -24.85 13.56 12.79
CA LEU A 485 -23.54 13.61 13.45
C LEU A 485 -22.42 12.79 12.75
N LEU A 486 -21.37 13.41 12.19
CA LEU A 486 -20.69 14.64 12.67
C LEU A 486 -20.29 15.62 11.55
N ASP A 487 -21.10 16.66 11.34
CA ASP A 487 -20.60 18.00 11.05
C ASP A 487 -20.62 18.82 12.36
N PRO A 488 -19.53 19.46 12.85
CA PRO A 488 -19.50 20.01 14.21
C PRO A 488 -20.28 21.31 14.46
N LEU A 489 -21.00 21.89 13.47
CA LEU A 489 -21.40 23.31 13.53
C LEU A 489 -22.77 23.66 12.92
N GLY A 490 -23.83 23.33 13.64
CA GLY A 490 -25.14 23.91 13.38
C GLY A 490 -25.27 25.38 13.77
N SER A 491 -25.47 26.26 12.80
CA SER A 491 -26.26 27.50 12.88
C SER A 491 -26.49 28.02 11.45
N GLY A 492 -27.68 28.35 10.98
CA GLY A 492 -29.02 28.39 11.58
C GLY A 492 -29.94 29.10 10.58
N ARG A 493 -31.11 28.53 10.26
CA ARG A 493 -32.00 29.00 9.19
C ARG A 493 -32.42 30.47 9.35
N GLY A 494 -32.62 31.19 8.23
CA GLY A 494 -33.45 32.39 8.25
C GLY A 494 -33.53 33.22 6.96
N GLY A 495 -34.62 33.07 6.20
CA GLY A 495 -35.26 34.16 5.46
C GLY A 495 -34.86 34.39 4.00
N LYS A 496 -35.73 33.99 3.07
CA LYS A 496 -35.83 34.64 1.75
C LYS A 496 -36.34 36.08 1.96
N ALA A 497 -35.68 37.05 1.33
CA ALA A 497 -36.24 38.38 1.09
C ALA A 497 -35.84 38.80 -0.33
N SER A 498 -36.82 38.87 -1.23
CA SER A 498 -36.65 39.39 -2.58
C SER A 498 -36.63 40.92 -2.55
N VAL A 499 -35.62 41.52 -3.18
CA VAL A 499 -35.67 42.92 -3.63
C VAL A 499 -35.11 42.97 -5.04
N ASP A 500 -36.01 43.14 -5.99
CA ASP A 500 -35.71 43.60 -7.35
C ASP A 500 -35.49 45.12 -7.33
N LEU A 501 -34.45 45.60 -8.01
CA LEU A 501 -34.23 46.99 -8.42
C LEU A 501 -33.03 47.03 -9.38
N GLY A 502 -33.27 47.37 -10.65
CA GLY A 502 -32.26 47.34 -11.72
C GLY A 502 -31.50 48.66 -11.96
N SER A 503 -30.90 48.76 -13.16
CA SER A 503 -30.20 49.93 -13.75
C SER A 503 -28.91 50.39 -13.03
N GLU A 504 -27.84 50.86 -13.69
CA GLU A 504 -27.53 51.03 -15.13
C GLU A 504 -25.99 51.14 -15.31
N ASP A 505 -25.53 51.17 -16.56
CA ASP A 505 -24.18 51.56 -17.04
C ASP A 505 -22.93 50.71 -16.62
N GLY A 506 -22.13 50.18 -17.55
CA GLY A 506 -22.28 50.19 -19.02
C GLY A 506 -21.02 49.79 -19.80
N ILE A 507 -21.12 49.95 -21.13
CA ILE A 507 -20.08 49.79 -22.17
C ILE A 507 -19.83 48.35 -22.66
N ALA A 508 -20.47 48.05 -23.80
CA ALA A 508 -20.46 46.78 -24.52
C ALA A 508 -19.30 46.61 -25.51
N LEU A 509 -19.13 45.38 -26.02
CA LEU A 509 -19.07 45.21 -27.49
C LEU A 509 -19.70 43.87 -27.97
N LYS A 510 -20.41 44.00 -29.11
CA LYS A 510 -21.31 43.06 -29.81
C LYS A 510 -20.74 41.65 -30.13
N VAL A 511 -21.54 40.57 -29.93
CA VAL A 511 -22.50 39.91 -30.89
C VAL A 511 -21.78 39.31 -32.10
N ILE A 512 -21.85 38.00 -32.39
CA ILE A 512 -23.01 37.15 -32.78
C ILE A 512 -22.82 35.72 -32.17
N GLY A 513 -23.81 34.87 -31.84
CA GLY A 513 -25.28 34.89 -31.98
C GLY A 513 -25.79 33.84 -33.01
N GLY A 514 -26.77 32.97 -32.74
CA GLY A 514 -27.57 32.78 -31.51
C GLY A 514 -28.26 31.40 -31.42
N ASP A 515 -28.91 31.17 -30.27
CA ASP A 515 -30.29 30.68 -30.00
C ASP A 515 -30.80 29.46 -30.84
N ASP A 516 -31.35 28.39 -30.26
CA ASP A 516 -32.47 28.36 -29.30
C ASP A 516 -32.32 27.27 -28.20
N ASP A 517 -32.77 27.63 -26.98
CA ASP A 517 -33.65 26.92 -26.02
C ASP A 517 -33.44 25.42 -25.67
N ASP A 518 -33.04 25.14 -24.42
CA ASP A 518 -33.93 24.58 -23.37
C ASP A 518 -33.17 24.31 -22.03
N ASP A 519 -33.77 24.75 -20.93
CA ASP A 519 -33.74 24.36 -19.50
C ASP A 519 -32.44 24.02 -18.71
N ASP A 520 -32.28 24.77 -17.60
CA ASP A 520 -31.86 24.37 -16.23
C ASP A 520 -30.76 23.31 -16.01
N ASP A 521 -29.54 23.76 -15.69
CA ASP A 521 -29.05 23.89 -14.29
C ASP A 521 -27.57 24.34 -14.26
N ASP A 522 -27.13 25.05 -13.21
CA ASP A 522 -25.72 25.45 -13.03
C ASP A 522 -24.81 24.24 -12.71
N ASP A 523 -24.34 23.55 -13.75
CA ASP A 523 -23.26 22.56 -13.67
C ASP A 523 -21.92 23.25 -13.32
N ASP A 524 -21.38 22.99 -12.12
CA ASP A 524 -19.96 23.21 -11.82
C ASP A 524 -19.18 21.94 -12.20
N ASP A 525 -18.44 22.03 -13.32
CA ASP A 525 -17.63 20.97 -13.94
C ASP A 525 -16.82 20.15 -12.91
N GLY A 526 -16.79 18.82 -12.99
CA GLY A 526 -16.02 18.15 -14.04
C GLY A 526 -14.52 18.10 -13.73
N GLN A 527 -14.10 17.27 -12.74
CA GLN A 527 -12.68 16.95 -12.50
C GLN A 527 -12.48 15.69 -11.64
N GLU A 528 -11.50 14.85 -11.99
CA GLU A 528 -11.21 13.57 -11.33
C GLU A 528 -10.42 13.77 -10.02
N ASN A 529 -11.15 14.14 -8.98
CA ASN A 529 -10.59 14.89 -7.87
C ASN A 529 -10.40 14.00 -6.62
N SER A 530 -9.19 13.98 -6.03
CA SER A 530 -8.86 13.13 -4.87
C SER A 530 -9.95 13.14 -3.78
N PRO A 531 -10.30 11.99 -3.17
CA PRO A 531 -11.37 11.93 -2.15
C PRO A 531 -11.02 12.72 -0.87
N TYR A 532 -9.77 13.13 -0.71
CA TYR A 532 -9.31 14.02 0.37
C TYR A 532 -9.26 15.46 -0.15
N PRO A 533 -10.09 16.39 0.35
CA PRO A 533 -10.10 17.79 -0.08
C PRO A 533 -8.73 18.48 -0.04
N GLU A 534 -7.87 18.06 0.89
CA GLU A 534 -6.51 18.55 1.08
C GLU A 534 -5.58 18.26 -0.11
N VAL A 535 -5.84 17.17 -0.85
CA VAL A 535 -5.04 16.76 -2.02
C VAL A 535 -5.56 17.45 -3.28
N ARG A 536 -6.89 17.61 -3.41
CA ARG A 536 -7.54 18.38 -4.49
C ARG A 536 -7.05 19.82 -4.55
N ALA A 537 -6.91 20.46 -3.39
CA ALA A 537 -6.42 21.83 -3.27
C ALA A 537 -4.90 21.98 -3.52
N ALA A 538 -4.17 20.90 -3.81
CA ALA A 538 -2.72 20.89 -3.89
C ALA A 538 -2.15 20.36 -5.21
N VAL A 539 -2.90 19.56 -5.98
CA VAL A 539 -2.45 18.92 -7.22
C VAL A 539 -3.56 18.96 -8.28
N PRO A 540 -3.35 19.63 -9.43
CA PRO A 540 -4.29 19.58 -10.56
C PRO A 540 -4.35 18.18 -11.18
N ASN A 541 -5.52 17.78 -11.67
CA ASN A 541 -5.78 16.45 -12.21
C ASN A 541 -5.39 16.30 -13.71
N TYR A 542 -4.57 17.20 -14.24
CA TYR A 542 -4.13 17.20 -15.65
C TYR A 542 -2.67 17.65 -15.79
N ASP A 543 -1.92 17.02 -16.70
CA ASP A 543 -0.52 17.37 -16.97
C ASP A 543 -0.38 18.36 -18.14
N GLN A 544 0.62 19.26 -18.06
CA GLN A 544 0.99 20.21 -19.10
C GLN A 544 2.40 19.91 -19.62
N ASP A 545 2.57 19.78 -20.95
CA ASP A 545 3.89 19.53 -21.56
C ASP A 545 4.79 20.78 -21.52
N LEU A 546 5.50 20.94 -20.40
CA LEU A 546 6.35 22.09 -20.08
C LEU A 546 7.80 21.64 -19.84
N PRO A 547 8.82 22.41 -20.30
CA PRO A 547 10.21 22.02 -20.19
C PRO A 547 10.70 22.07 -18.74
N CYS A 548 10.94 20.91 -18.13
CA CYS A 548 11.35 20.76 -16.73
C CYS A 548 12.88 20.80 -16.50
N ASN A 549 13.65 20.18 -17.39
CA ASN A 549 15.10 19.97 -17.21
C ASN A 549 15.94 21.09 -17.83
N THR A 550 16.03 22.23 -17.13
CA THR A 550 16.65 23.46 -17.66
C THR A 550 17.85 23.93 -16.83
N VAL A 551 18.79 24.66 -17.45
CA VAL A 551 19.95 25.24 -16.73
C VAL A 551 19.48 26.19 -15.63
N ARG A 552 18.39 26.95 -15.87
CA ARG A 552 17.72 27.81 -14.89
C ARG A 552 17.28 27.02 -13.65
N ALA A 553 16.58 25.90 -13.84
CA ALA A 553 16.10 25.06 -12.74
C ALA A 553 17.27 24.52 -11.90
N TRP A 554 18.31 23.97 -12.54
CA TRP A 554 19.49 23.44 -11.84
C TRP A 554 20.26 24.50 -11.06
N VAL A 555 20.53 25.68 -11.64
CA VAL A 555 21.28 26.74 -10.95
C VAL A 555 20.50 27.28 -9.75
N LEU A 556 19.19 27.55 -9.90
CA LEU A 556 18.37 28.08 -8.81
C LEU A 556 18.18 27.04 -7.69
N GLY A 557 17.89 25.77 -8.02
CA GLY A 557 17.72 24.71 -7.03
C GLY A 557 18.98 24.42 -6.24
N LEU A 558 20.14 24.28 -6.89
CA LEU A 558 21.41 24.04 -6.18
C LEU A 558 21.86 25.26 -5.34
N SER A 559 21.53 26.48 -5.75
CA SER A 559 21.77 27.68 -4.94
C SER A 559 20.92 27.69 -3.67
N LEU A 560 19.63 27.34 -3.78
CA LEU A 560 18.72 27.25 -2.64
C LEU A 560 19.08 26.09 -1.69
N VAL A 561 19.61 24.97 -2.22
CA VAL A 561 20.19 23.87 -1.42
C VAL A 561 21.33 24.37 -0.54
N VAL A 562 22.29 25.12 -1.11
CA VAL A 562 23.44 25.65 -0.36
C VAL A 562 22.98 26.59 0.76
N VAL A 563 22.06 27.50 0.47
CA VAL A 563 21.52 28.46 1.45
C VAL A 563 20.73 27.73 2.55
N GLY A 564 19.77 26.88 2.18
CA GLY A 564 18.93 26.15 3.13
C GLY A 564 19.73 25.21 4.04
N ALA A 565 20.64 24.43 3.47
CA ALA A 565 21.49 23.52 4.23
C ALA A 565 22.41 24.28 5.20
N SER A 566 22.98 25.41 4.77
CA SER A 566 23.82 26.24 5.64
C SER A 566 23.04 26.78 6.84
N MET A 567 21.88 27.38 6.59
CA MET A 567 21.10 28.06 7.63
C MET A 567 20.50 27.06 8.62
N ASN A 568 19.93 25.95 8.14
CA ASN A 568 19.33 24.95 9.01
C ASN A 568 20.37 24.22 9.89
N THR A 569 21.54 23.90 9.36
CA THR A 569 22.62 23.30 10.17
C THR A 569 23.22 24.27 11.18
N LEU A 570 23.26 25.57 10.89
CA LEU A 570 23.70 26.57 11.86
C LEU A 570 22.66 26.75 12.99
N PHE A 571 21.37 26.87 12.64
CA PHE A 571 20.31 27.14 13.60
C PHE A 571 19.81 25.92 14.39
N SER A 572 20.11 24.68 13.97
CA SER A 572 19.84 23.48 14.79
C SER A 572 20.74 23.39 16.03
N LEU A 573 21.90 24.04 16.01
CA LEU A 573 22.81 24.14 17.16
C LEU A 573 22.29 25.09 18.25
N ARG A 574 21.23 25.87 17.98
CA ARG A 574 20.66 26.86 18.88
C ARG A 574 19.44 26.33 19.64
N GLN A 575 19.17 26.88 20.83
CA GLN A 575 17.97 26.59 21.63
C GLN A 575 17.18 27.89 21.93
N PRO A 576 15.90 27.99 21.53
CA PRO A 576 15.15 27.04 20.70
C PRO A 576 15.76 26.91 19.28
N SER A 577 15.61 25.73 18.68
CA SER A 577 16.08 25.46 17.31
C SER A 577 15.15 26.11 16.30
N ILE A 578 15.73 26.67 15.23
CA ILE A 578 14.97 27.41 14.21
C ILE A 578 15.15 26.70 12.86
N GLY A 579 14.07 26.11 12.36
CA GLY A 579 14.02 25.45 11.06
C GLY A 579 13.40 26.34 9.99
N ILE A 580 14.08 26.49 8.86
CA ILE A 580 13.54 27.10 7.64
C ILE A 580 12.80 26.00 6.89
N GLY A 581 11.47 26.13 6.79
CA GLY A 581 10.60 25.15 6.15
C GLY A 581 10.68 25.14 4.62
N ALA A 582 10.31 24.02 4.01
CA ALA A 582 10.48 23.79 2.57
C ALA A 582 9.73 24.76 1.65
N LEU A 583 8.62 25.27 2.17
CA LEU A 583 7.74 26.22 1.51
C LEU A 583 8.49 27.52 1.14
N ILE A 584 9.50 27.91 1.92
CA ILE A 584 10.28 29.13 1.69
C ILE A 584 11.06 29.08 0.37
N ALA A 585 11.65 27.93 0.00
CA ALA A 585 12.30 27.82 -1.31
C ALA A 585 11.29 27.79 -2.47
N GLN A 586 10.07 27.30 -2.26
CA GLN A 586 9.00 27.47 -3.26
C GLN A 586 8.76 28.96 -3.50
N ILE A 587 8.53 29.72 -2.43
CA ILE A 587 8.24 31.15 -2.49
C ILE A 587 9.39 31.94 -3.15
N VAL A 588 10.65 31.65 -2.79
CA VAL A 588 11.83 32.37 -3.30
C VAL A 588 12.19 31.96 -4.74
N ALA A 589 11.93 30.72 -5.14
CA ALA A 589 12.22 30.27 -6.51
C ALA A 589 11.34 30.96 -7.56
N TRP A 590 10.11 31.36 -7.21
CA TRP A 590 9.19 32.03 -8.14
C TRP A 590 9.70 33.38 -8.68
N PRO A 591 10.06 34.38 -7.85
CA PRO A 591 10.58 35.66 -8.33
C PRO A 591 11.97 35.52 -8.97
N LEU A 592 12.81 34.61 -8.47
CA LEU A 592 14.13 34.35 -9.06
C LEU A 592 14.02 33.74 -10.47
N GLY A 593 13.13 32.77 -10.68
CA GLY A 593 12.86 32.17 -11.99
C GLY A 593 12.34 33.20 -13.01
N HIS A 594 11.39 34.04 -12.58
CA HIS A 594 10.86 35.14 -13.39
C HIS A 594 11.88 36.27 -13.63
N GLY A 595 12.82 36.51 -12.70
CA GLY A 595 13.94 37.43 -12.89
C GLY A 595 14.91 36.91 -13.93
N TRP A 596 15.34 35.65 -13.79
CA TRP A 596 16.22 34.96 -14.75
C TRP A 596 15.64 34.96 -16.17
N ALA A 597 14.33 34.71 -16.30
CA ALA A 597 13.61 34.73 -17.58
C ALA A 597 13.67 36.09 -18.30
N ARG A 598 13.78 37.20 -17.57
CA ARG A 598 13.87 38.57 -18.13
C ARG A 598 15.30 39.02 -18.42
N VAL A 599 16.28 38.53 -17.66
CA VAL A 599 17.68 39.00 -17.70
C VAL A 599 18.57 38.16 -18.63
N MET A 600 18.33 36.85 -18.73
CA MET A 600 19.27 35.94 -19.43
C MET A 600 18.98 35.80 -20.95
N PRO A 601 20.02 35.67 -21.79
CA PRO A 601 19.88 35.62 -23.24
C PRO A 601 19.34 34.27 -23.74
N THR A 602 18.41 34.32 -24.70
CA THR A 602 17.77 33.18 -25.40
C THR A 602 18.67 32.46 -26.43
N ARG A 603 20.01 32.56 -26.31
CA ARG A 603 20.93 31.91 -27.25
C ARG A 603 20.96 30.39 -27.03
N VAL A 604 20.76 29.64 -28.11
CA VAL A 604 20.86 28.17 -28.12
C VAL A 604 22.30 27.76 -28.42
N PHE A 605 22.86 26.94 -27.54
CA PHE A 605 24.19 26.34 -27.67
C PHE A 605 24.06 24.86 -28.07
N THR A 606 25.04 24.37 -28.82
CA THR A 606 25.14 22.94 -29.16
C THR A 606 26.47 22.43 -28.65
N THR A 607 26.45 21.43 -27.75
CA THR A 607 27.66 20.85 -27.16
C THR A 607 27.51 19.33 -27.12
N PHE A 608 28.51 18.59 -27.60
CA PHE A 608 28.47 17.12 -27.72
C PHE A 608 27.18 16.58 -28.36
N GLY A 609 26.68 17.25 -29.42
CA GLY A 609 25.46 16.87 -30.14
C GLY A 609 24.13 17.20 -29.45
N LYS A 610 24.13 17.71 -28.21
CA LYS A 610 22.91 18.15 -27.51
C LYS A 610 22.74 19.67 -27.62
N ARG A 611 21.50 20.10 -27.93
CA ARG A 611 21.10 21.52 -27.98
C ARG A 611 20.54 21.93 -26.61
N TRP A 612 20.96 23.07 -26.08
CA TRP A 612 20.49 23.63 -24.81
C TRP A 612 20.48 25.17 -24.84
N SER A 613 19.74 25.82 -23.93
CA SER A 613 19.64 27.29 -23.83
C SER A 613 19.78 27.75 -22.39
N LEU A 614 20.35 28.94 -22.19
CA LEU A 614 20.40 29.63 -20.88
C LEU A 614 19.04 30.21 -20.46
N ASN A 615 18.20 30.51 -21.44
CA ASN A 615 16.82 30.96 -21.25
C ASN A 615 15.92 30.17 -22.23
N PRO A 616 15.25 29.09 -21.77
CA PRO A 616 14.44 28.23 -22.63
C PRO A 616 13.03 28.77 -22.91
N GLY A 617 12.61 29.83 -22.22
CA GLY A 617 11.25 30.38 -22.29
C GLY A 617 10.82 31.04 -20.97
N PRO A 618 9.54 31.42 -20.83
CA PRO A 618 8.98 31.86 -19.55
C PRO A 618 9.19 30.80 -18.46
N PHE A 619 9.27 31.24 -17.20
CA PHE A 619 9.45 30.34 -16.06
C PHE A 619 8.14 29.58 -15.79
N ASN A 620 8.22 28.26 -15.64
CA ASN A 620 7.04 27.38 -15.63
C ASN A 620 6.92 26.51 -14.36
N VAL A 621 5.75 25.89 -14.19
CA VAL A 621 5.40 25.06 -13.02
C VAL A 621 6.35 23.88 -12.83
N LYS A 622 6.75 23.19 -13.91
CA LYS A 622 7.64 22.03 -13.83
C LYS A 622 9.09 22.42 -13.48
N GLU A 623 9.62 23.51 -14.01
CA GLU A 623 10.92 24.06 -13.54
C GLU A 623 10.86 24.42 -12.05
N HIS A 624 9.75 25.00 -11.61
CA HIS A 624 9.54 25.33 -10.21
C HIS A 624 9.50 24.08 -9.33
N GLY A 625 8.75 23.05 -9.74
CA GLY A 625 8.70 21.76 -9.07
C GLY A 625 10.08 21.11 -8.92
N VAL A 626 10.89 21.09 -9.98
CA VAL A 626 12.29 20.59 -9.93
C VAL A 626 13.14 21.38 -8.92
N ILE A 627 13.05 22.72 -8.92
CA ILE A 627 13.77 23.57 -7.95
C ILE A 627 13.36 23.23 -6.52
N VAL A 628 12.06 23.07 -6.29
CA VAL A 628 11.50 22.75 -4.97
C VAL A 628 11.94 21.36 -4.50
N VAL A 629 11.92 20.35 -5.38
CA VAL A 629 12.41 19.01 -5.05
C VAL A 629 13.89 19.02 -4.71
N MET A 630 14.73 19.77 -5.44
CA MET A 630 16.14 19.93 -5.07
C MET A 630 16.30 20.59 -3.71
N ALA A 631 15.62 21.72 -3.49
CA ALA A 631 15.70 22.43 -2.23
C ALA A 631 15.15 21.60 -1.06
N SER A 632 14.13 20.75 -1.29
CA SER A 632 13.40 19.99 -0.26
C SER A 632 14.33 19.17 0.66
N VAL A 633 15.41 18.67 0.06
CA VAL A 633 16.50 17.90 0.67
C VAL A 633 17.31 18.67 1.73
N SER A 634 17.18 20.00 1.78
CA SER A 634 17.94 20.88 2.66
C SER A 634 17.16 21.43 3.85
N PHE A 635 15.91 21.01 4.04
CA PHE A 635 15.05 21.49 5.15
C PHE A 635 15.02 20.59 6.37
N SER A 636 15.61 19.40 6.28
CA SER A 636 16.06 18.65 7.45
C SER A 636 17.58 18.69 7.54
N VAL A 637 18.08 18.91 8.75
CA VAL A 637 19.50 18.66 9.03
C VAL A 637 19.71 17.14 9.01
N ALA A 638 20.81 16.68 8.41
CA ALA A 638 21.11 15.26 8.31
C ALA A 638 21.36 14.67 9.71
N TYR A 639 20.71 13.54 10.01
CA TYR A 639 20.78 12.88 11.31
C TYR A 639 22.22 12.56 11.78
N ALA A 640 23.13 12.32 10.82
CA ALA A 640 24.55 12.13 11.10
C ALA A 640 25.24 13.34 11.76
N THR A 641 24.70 14.55 11.64
CA THR A 641 25.29 15.75 12.27
C THR A 641 25.24 15.66 13.79
N ASP A 642 24.17 15.17 14.39
CA ASP A 642 24.08 14.95 15.84
C ASP A 642 25.03 13.85 16.32
N ILE A 643 25.23 12.78 15.51
CA ILE A 643 26.24 11.74 15.77
C ILE A 643 27.66 12.34 15.78
N ILE A 644 27.98 13.15 14.78
CA ILE A 644 29.28 13.81 14.64
C ILE A 644 29.50 14.82 15.77
N LEU A 645 28.44 15.51 16.19
CA LEU A 645 28.47 16.47 17.30
C LEU A 645 28.68 15.76 18.65
N ALA A 646 28.00 14.62 18.88
CA ALA A 646 28.22 13.75 20.02
C ALA A 646 29.68 13.27 20.07
N GLN A 647 30.21 12.77 18.95
CA GLN A 647 31.61 12.35 18.81
C GLN A 647 32.61 13.47 19.12
N LEU A 648 32.50 14.62 18.45
CA LEU A 648 33.46 15.72 18.56
C LEU A 648 33.42 16.41 19.93
N ILE A 649 32.23 16.69 20.46
CA ILE A 649 32.06 17.55 21.64
C ILE A 649 31.98 16.74 22.94
N PHE A 650 31.29 15.60 22.96
CA PHE A 650 31.03 14.85 24.19
C PHE A 650 31.97 13.66 24.38
N TYR A 651 32.32 12.96 23.29
CA TYR A 651 33.33 11.87 23.32
C TYR A 651 34.76 12.34 22.98
N LYS A 652 34.94 13.59 22.51
CA LYS A 652 36.24 14.15 22.07
C LYS A 652 36.94 13.35 20.96
N GLN A 653 36.18 12.60 20.17
CA GLN A 653 36.65 11.81 19.03
C GLN A 653 36.59 12.62 17.74
N ASN A 654 37.67 12.63 16.95
CA ASN A 654 37.69 13.24 15.63
C ASN A 654 38.33 12.31 14.59
N PHE A 655 37.49 11.66 13.78
CA PHE A 655 37.90 10.79 12.67
C PHE A 655 38.15 11.55 11.34
N GLY A 656 38.09 12.89 11.36
CA GLY A 656 38.37 13.75 10.22
C GLY A 656 37.20 13.94 9.24
N ILE A 657 37.31 14.98 8.42
CA ILE A 657 36.27 15.42 7.47
C ILE A 657 35.85 14.31 6.47
N PRO A 658 36.76 13.48 5.90
CA PRO A 658 36.33 12.42 4.97
C PRO A 658 35.40 11.38 5.61
N PHE A 659 35.61 11.03 6.87
CA PHE A 659 34.73 10.13 7.62
C PHE A 659 33.35 10.78 7.82
N GLN A 660 33.33 12.03 8.30
CA GLN A 660 32.10 12.79 8.53
C GLN A 660 31.24 12.91 7.25
N LEU A 661 31.88 13.19 6.11
CA LEU A 661 31.21 13.24 4.80
C LEU A 661 30.65 11.88 4.38
N MET A 662 31.42 10.80 4.52
CA MET A 662 30.96 9.45 4.16
C MET A 662 29.81 8.96 5.07
N LEU A 663 29.86 9.25 6.37
CA LEU A 663 28.78 8.96 7.32
C LEU A 663 27.50 9.73 6.94
N THR A 664 27.63 11.01 6.57
CA THR A 664 26.49 11.87 6.21
C THR A 664 25.90 11.51 4.85
N ILE A 665 26.73 11.20 3.86
CA ILE A 665 26.27 10.75 2.53
C ILE A 665 25.60 9.37 2.64
N SER A 666 26.18 8.42 3.37
CA SER A 666 25.60 7.07 3.50
C SER A 666 24.26 7.06 4.23
N THR A 667 24.13 7.78 5.35
CA THR A 667 22.86 7.91 6.10
C THR A 667 21.76 8.56 5.26
N GLN A 668 22.03 9.66 4.56
CA GLN A 668 21.05 10.31 3.69
C GLN A 668 20.74 9.50 2.42
N SER A 669 21.70 8.75 1.87
CA SER A 669 21.51 7.96 0.64
C SER A 669 20.75 6.65 0.84
N LEU A 670 20.70 6.13 2.07
CA LEU A 670 19.95 4.91 2.42
C LEU A 670 18.46 5.06 2.02
N GLY A 671 17.90 6.25 2.23
CA GLY A 671 16.52 6.59 1.83
C GLY A 671 16.27 6.46 0.33
N TYR A 672 17.21 6.90 -0.52
CA TYR A 672 17.03 6.83 -1.98
C TYR A 672 17.18 5.42 -2.55
N GLY A 673 18.00 4.57 -1.94
CA GLY A 673 18.07 3.15 -2.32
C GLY A 673 16.72 2.47 -2.13
N ILE A 674 16.12 2.66 -0.95
CA ILE A 674 14.78 2.12 -0.63
C ILE A 674 13.71 2.79 -1.50
N ALA A 675 13.73 4.11 -1.64
CA ALA A 675 12.76 4.85 -2.45
C ALA A 675 12.81 4.51 -3.94
N GLY A 676 14.00 4.24 -4.50
CA GLY A 676 14.17 3.82 -5.89
C GLY A 676 13.60 2.43 -6.18
N ILE A 677 13.77 1.50 -5.24
CA ILE A 677 13.11 0.18 -5.27
C ILE A 677 11.58 0.33 -5.14
N MET A 678 11.14 1.34 -4.38
CA MET A 678 9.74 1.57 -4.00
C MET A 678 9.05 2.68 -4.79
N ARG A 679 9.59 3.07 -5.93
CA ARG A 679 9.12 4.19 -6.76
C ARG A 679 7.66 4.08 -7.24
N LYS A 680 7.07 2.88 -7.23
CA LYS A 680 5.63 2.66 -7.52
C LYS A 680 4.71 3.00 -6.33
N PHE A 681 5.27 3.22 -5.16
CA PHE A 681 4.55 3.38 -3.89
C PHE A 681 4.91 4.69 -3.16
N LEU A 682 5.75 5.53 -3.77
CA LEU A 682 6.31 6.74 -3.15
C LEU A 682 5.53 8.00 -3.52
N ALA A 683 5.05 8.75 -2.53
CA ALA A 683 4.53 10.09 -2.69
C ALA A 683 5.65 11.05 -2.35
N VAL A 684 6.02 11.88 -3.31
CA VAL A 684 6.60 13.18 -2.99
C VAL A 684 5.43 14.11 -2.79
N THR A 685 5.11 14.48 -1.55
CA THR A 685 4.13 15.55 -1.26
C THR A 685 4.73 16.90 -1.67
N LEU A 686 4.68 17.19 -2.98
CA LEU A 686 5.00 18.50 -3.50
C LEU A 686 3.77 19.39 -3.34
N MET A 687 3.75 20.16 -2.26
CA MET A 687 2.65 21.08 -1.97
C MET A 687 2.76 22.26 -2.94
N ASN A 688 2.08 22.21 -4.09
CA ASN A 688 2.17 23.21 -5.17
C ASN A 688 1.33 24.48 -4.87
N ALA A 689 1.42 24.99 -3.64
CA ALA A 689 0.51 25.99 -3.07
C ALA A 689 0.52 27.40 -3.72
N MET A 690 1.36 27.64 -4.73
CA MET A 690 1.62 28.98 -5.28
C MET A 690 1.33 29.17 -6.78
N TYR A 691 1.07 28.12 -7.55
CA TYR A 691 1.02 28.20 -9.02
C TYR A 691 -0.37 28.02 -9.65
N GLU A 692 -1.42 27.99 -8.84
CA GLU A 692 -2.79 27.78 -9.31
C GLU A 692 -3.24 28.93 -10.23
N ALA A 693 -3.36 28.65 -11.52
CA ALA A 693 -3.65 29.62 -12.57
C ALA A 693 -5.15 30.03 -12.63
N VAL A 694 -5.99 29.44 -11.77
CA VAL A 694 -7.45 29.59 -11.75
C VAL A 694 -7.93 29.95 -10.33
N ASP A 695 -7.36 31.00 -9.74
CA ASP A 695 -7.83 31.52 -8.44
C ASP A 695 -8.94 32.57 -8.68
N ARG A 696 -10.19 32.11 -8.84
CA ARG A 696 -11.37 33.02 -8.87
C ARG A 696 -11.43 33.79 -7.54
N PRO A 697 -11.43 35.14 -7.52
CA PRO A 697 -11.48 35.89 -6.26
C PRO A 697 -12.84 35.73 -5.59
N ASP A 698 -12.88 35.01 -4.47
CA ASP A 698 -14.08 34.87 -3.64
C ASP A 698 -14.14 35.97 -2.56
N PRO A 699 -15.04 36.97 -2.66
CA PRO A 699 -15.18 38.04 -1.67
C PRO A 699 -15.95 37.61 -0.40
N THR A 700 -16.58 36.43 -0.37
CA THR A 700 -17.31 35.94 0.82
C THR A 700 -16.35 35.45 1.92
N VAL A 701 -15.12 35.08 1.54
CA VAL A 701 -14.07 34.61 2.44
C VAL A 701 -13.19 35.78 2.90
N PHE A 702 -12.90 35.86 4.20
CA PHE A 702 -11.97 36.85 4.75
C PHE A 702 -10.58 36.74 4.10
N GLY A 703 -10.19 37.77 3.36
CA GLY A 703 -8.95 37.78 2.56
C GLY A 703 -9.03 37.07 1.21
N GLY A 704 -10.16 36.44 0.86
CA GLY A 704 -10.34 35.72 -0.41
C GLY A 704 -10.46 36.62 -1.65
N SER A 705 -10.83 37.89 -1.47
CA SER A 705 -10.77 38.92 -2.52
C SER A 705 -9.35 39.39 -2.83
N MET A 706 -8.36 39.05 -1.99
CA MET A 706 -6.96 39.37 -2.23
C MET A 706 -6.25 38.21 -2.97
N PRO A 707 -5.37 38.51 -3.92
CA PRO A 707 -4.49 37.50 -4.50
C PRO A 707 -3.63 36.84 -3.41
N ARG A 708 -3.42 35.51 -3.50
CA ARG A 708 -2.63 34.72 -2.54
C ARG A 708 -1.27 35.35 -2.23
N TYR A 709 -0.56 35.90 -3.23
CA TYR A 709 0.73 36.57 -3.01
C TYR A 709 0.65 37.85 -2.15
N ARG A 710 -0.48 38.58 -2.16
CA ARG A 710 -0.70 39.74 -1.27
C ARG A 710 -1.00 39.29 0.15
N TRP A 711 -1.87 38.28 0.30
CA TRP A 711 -2.12 37.66 1.61
C TRP A 711 -0.81 37.18 2.24
N PHE A 712 -0.03 36.41 1.47
CA PHE A 712 1.30 35.95 1.88
C PHE A 712 2.20 37.12 2.33
N ALA A 713 2.36 38.15 1.50
CA ALA A 713 3.20 39.30 1.83
C ALA A 713 2.73 40.06 3.09
N TYR A 714 1.42 40.26 3.26
CA TYR A 714 0.87 40.92 4.44
C TYR A 714 1.01 40.08 5.71
N VAL A 715 0.74 38.77 5.65
CA VAL A 715 0.93 37.88 6.80
C VAL A 715 2.42 37.72 7.12
N THR A 716 3.32 37.63 6.14
CA THR A 716 4.78 37.63 6.37
C THR A 716 5.25 38.93 6.98
N LEU A 717 4.75 40.09 6.56
CA LEU A 717 5.11 41.38 7.16
C LEU A 717 4.54 41.53 8.58
N ALA A 718 3.29 41.12 8.81
CA ALA A 718 2.68 41.13 10.13
C ALA A 718 3.38 40.16 11.08
N SER A 719 3.72 38.95 10.60
CA SER A 719 4.55 37.96 11.30
C SER A 719 5.93 38.52 11.63
N PHE A 720 6.62 39.12 10.65
CA PHE A 720 7.91 39.76 10.85
C PHE A 720 7.85 40.81 11.95
N LEU A 721 6.89 41.74 11.90
CA LEU A 721 6.71 42.76 12.93
C LEU A 721 6.34 42.15 14.29
N TYR A 722 5.46 41.15 14.30
CA TYR A 722 4.99 40.46 15.51
C TYR A 722 6.05 39.58 16.18
N PHE A 723 7.06 39.07 15.46
CA PHE A 723 8.18 38.35 16.07
C PHE A 723 9.40 39.24 16.32
N PHE A 724 9.62 40.26 15.49
CA PHE A 724 10.70 41.24 15.69
C PHE A 724 10.47 42.09 16.95
N ILE A 725 9.24 42.57 17.19
CA ILE A 725 8.96 43.47 18.31
C ILE A 725 9.10 42.76 19.68
N PRO A 726 8.43 41.63 19.99
CA PRO A 726 8.63 40.92 21.25
C PRO A 726 10.01 40.25 21.33
N GLY A 727 10.51 39.68 20.23
CA GLY A 727 11.80 38.98 20.20
C GLY A 727 13.00 39.86 20.55
N TYR A 728 12.91 41.18 20.30
CA TYR A 728 13.96 42.13 20.65
C TYR A 728 13.57 43.15 21.75
N PHE A 729 12.35 43.68 21.78
CA PHE A 729 11.96 44.74 22.72
C PHE A 729 11.15 44.27 23.95
N ALA A 730 10.54 43.08 23.93
CA ALA A 730 9.62 42.65 24.99
C ALA A 730 9.58 41.11 25.15
N GLN A 731 10.74 40.52 25.50
CA GLN A 731 10.94 39.07 25.51
C GLN A 731 10.00 38.32 26.48
N PHE A 732 9.58 38.97 27.57
CA PHE A 732 8.58 38.43 28.51
C PHE A 732 7.21 38.13 27.88
N LEU A 733 6.87 38.69 26.72
CA LEU A 733 5.63 38.37 25.98
C LEU A 733 5.72 37.05 25.20
N SER A 734 6.89 36.40 25.15
CA SER A 734 7.06 35.13 24.46
C SER A 734 6.43 33.96 25.22
N VAL A 735 6.56 33.90 26.56
CA VAL A 735 6.07 32.79 27.39
C VAL A 735 5.38 33.33 28.65
N PHE A 736 4.07 33.10 28.77
CA PHE A 736 3.24 33.60 29.86
C PHE A 736 3.24 32.63 31.06
N ALA A 737 4.31 32.64 31.84
CA ALA A 737 4.50 31.77 33.01
C ALA A 737 4.03 32.42 34.33
N PHE A 738 2.80 32.94 34.37
CA PHE A 738 2.27 33.66 35.54
C PHE A 738 2.49 32.99 36.92
N PRO A 739 2.36 31.64 37.08
CA PRO A 739 2.61 30.99 38.38
C PRO A 739 4.06 31.10 38.84
N THR A 740 5.04 30.99 37.93
CA THR A 740 6.47 31.12 38.30
C THR A 740 6.85 32.57 38.53
N TRP A 741 6.21 33.54 37.86
CA TRP A 741 6.39 34.97 38.18
C TRP A 741 5.88 35.32 39.59
N LEU A 742 4.80 34.67 40.05
CA LEU A 742 4.24 34.88 41.39
C LEU A 742 5.05 34.20 42.52
N ALA A 743 5.79 33.12 42.22
CA ALA A 743 6.60 32.39 43.19
C ALA A 743 7.90 31.84 42.58
N PRO A 744 8.83 32.70 42.13
CA PRO A 744 9.99 32.29 41.31
C PRO A 744 11.01 31.42 42.06
N ASN A 745 11.02 31.49 43.39
CA ASN A 745 11.92 30.70 44.24
C ASN A 745 11.28 29.39 44.75
N ASN A 746 10.03 29.09 44.38
CA ASN A 746 9.35 27.87 44.83
C ASN A 746 9.62 26.71 43.87
N VAL A 747 10.37 25.71 44.36
CA VAL A 747 10.79 24.54 43.58
C VAL A 747 9.60 23.79 42.96
N VAL A 748 8.53 23.55 43.71
CA VAL A 748 7.33 22.83 43.23
C VAL A 748 6.57 23.63 42.17
N VAL A 749 6.50 24.96 42.33
CA VAL A 749 5.89 25.85 41.33
C VAL A 749 6.70 25.83 40.03
N ASN A 750 8.03 25.87 40.11
CA ASN A 750 8.91 25.78 38.95
C ASN A 750 8.87 24.39 38.29
N GLN A 751 8.79 23.31 39.08
CA GLN A 751 8.65 21.94 38.58
C GLN A 751 7.33 21.74 37.80
N LEU A 752 6.21 22.29 38.27
CA LEU A 752 4.91 22.12 37.63
C LEU A 752 4.64 23.12 36.50
N PHE A 753 5.10 24.37 36.64
CA PHE A 753 4.72 25.49 35.75
C PHE A 753 5.90 26.16 35.03
N GLY A 754 7.14 25.76 35.30
CA GLY A 754 8.32 26.27 34.61
C GLY A 754 8.40 25.79 33.16
N GLY A 755 8.73 26.72 32.25
CA GLY A 755 8.78 26.52 30.80
C GLY A 755 10.03 25.80 30.27
N VAL A 756 11.08 25.66 31.09
CA VAL A 756 12.40 25.16 30.65
C VAL A 756 12.78 23.83 31.32
N THR A 757 12.66 23.75 32.64
CA THR A 757 13.04 22.57 33.44
C THR A 757 11.86 21.86 34.12
N GLY A 758 10.64 22.33 33.87
CA GLY A 758 9.40 21.84 34.48
C GLY A 758 8.39 21.32 33.45
N LEU A 759 7.26 20.82 33.95
CA LEU A 759 6.19 20.21 33.14
C LEU A 759 5.31 21.20 32.39
N SER A 760 5.47 22.51 32.58
CA SER A 760 4.77 23.52 31.79
C SER A 760 3.24 23.33 31.70
N ILE A 761 2.58 22.99 32.81
CA ILE A 761 1.14 22.63 32.84
C ILE A 761 0.22 23.82 32.48
N LEU A 762 0.65 25.05 32.77
CA LEU A 762 -0.13 26.28 32.55
C LEU A 762 0.54 27.43 31.75
N PRO A 763 1.87 27.54 31.53
CA PRO A 763 2.37 28.55 30.61
C PRO A 763 1.78 28.35 29.21
N ILE A 764 1.37 29.46 28.60
CA ILE A 764 0.97 29.54 27.20
C ILE A 764 2.02 30.41 26.50
N THR A 765 2.40 30.04 25.28
CA THR A 765 3.26 30.84 24.42
C THR A 765 2.54 31.17 23.13
N PHE A 766 2.73 32.40 22.65
CA PHE A 766 2.35 32.82 21.30
C PHE A 766 3.59 33.02 20.40
N ASP A 767 4.75 32.51 20.83
CA ASP A 767 5.99 32.49 20.06
C ASP A 767 5.97 31.30 19.09
N TRP A 768 6.03 31.61 17.79
CA TRP A 768 5.99 30.59 16.75
C TRP A 768 7.27 29.73 16.70
N THR A 769 8.40 30.21 17.25
CA THR A 769 9.59 29.36 17.45
C THR A 769 9.29 28.22 18.42
N GLN A 770 8.52 28.48 19.47
CA GLN A 770 8.19 27.49 20.50
C GLN A 770 7.06 26.56 20.03
N ILE A 771 6.09 27.09 19.29
CA ILE A 771 4.96 26.32 18.76
C ILE A 771 5.42 25.36 17.65
N ALA A 772 6.23 25.83 16.69
CA ALA A 772 6.58 25.06 15.49
C ALA A 772 8.02 24.50 15.48
N GLY A 773 8.94 25.03 16.28
CA GLY A 773 10.39 24.75 16.14
C GLY A 773 10.84 23.32 16.43
N PHE A 774 10.08 22.54 17.21
CA PHE A 774 10.38 21.12 17.51
C PHE A 774 9.39 20.12 16.92
N VAL A 775 8.11 20.50 16.77
CA VAL A 775 7.01 19.59 16.36
C VAL A 775 6.56 19.88 14.91
N GLY A 776 7.06 20.95 14.29
CA GLY A 776 6.57 21.46 13.01
C GLY A 776 5.25 22.22 13.16
N SER A 777 4.78 22.84 12.07
CA SER A 777 3.58 23.68 12.10
C SER A 777 2.30 22.87 12.45
N PRO A 778 1.50 23.31 13.44
CA PRO A 778 0.23 22.67 13.81
C PRO A 778 -0.88 22.84 12.76
N LEU A 779 -0.69 23.69 11.74
CA LEU A 779 -1.65 23.92 10.67
C LEU A 779 -1.60 22.83 9.58
N ILE A 780 -0.58 21.97 9.60
CA ILE A 780 -0.40 20.91 8.61
C ILE A 780 -1.08 19.59 9.03
N PRO A 781 -0.79 18.98 10.20
CA PRO A 781 -1.35 17.68 10.56
C PRO A 781 -2.85 17.76 10.93
N PRO A 782 -3.66 16.73 10.65
CA PRO A 782 -5.08 16.73 10.96
C PRO A 782 -5.34 16.59 12.47
N TRP A 783 -6.45 17.17 12.96
CA TRP A 783 -6.78 17.21 14.40
C TRP A 783 -6.68 15.85 15.13
N PRO A 784 -7.14 14.71 14.60
CA PRO A 784 -6.99 13.43 15.30
C PRO A 784 -5.53 13.04 15.59
N ALA A 785 -4.58 13.39 14.71
CA ALA A 785 -3.17 13.14 14.96
C ALA A 785 -2.65 14.01 16.12
N ILE A 786 -3.00 15.29 16.10
CA ILE A 786 -2.70 16.26 17.17
C ILE A 786 -3.26 15.78 18.52
N ALA A 787 -4.53 15.37 18.54
CA ALA A 787 -5.21 14.90 19.74
C ALA A 787 -4.56 13.64 20.35
N ASN A 788 -4.09 12.69 19.53
CA ASN A 788 -3.39 11.50 20.04
C ASN A 788 -2.03 11.82 20.65
N THR A 789 -1.25 12.69 20.01
CA THR A 789 0.00 13.19 20.57
C THR A 789 -0.25 13.91 21.91
N LEU A 790 -1.30 14.73 22.01
CA LEU A 790 -1.69 15.38 23.27
C LEU A 790 -2.11 14.39 24.35
N ILE A 791 -2.85 13.32 24.01
CA ILE A 791 -3.18 12.24 24.96
C ILE A 791 -1.88 11.60 25.49
N GLY A 792 -0.88 11.38 24.65
CA GLY A 792 0.45 10.91 25.06
C GLY A 792 1.15 11.86 26.03
N VAL A 793 1.23 13.15 25.69
CA VAL A 793 1.85 14.20 26.52
C VAL A 793 1.14 14.31 27.88
N VAL A 794 -0.19 14.38 27.91
CA VAL A 794 -0.95 14.47 29.17
C VAL A 794 -0.79 13.20 30.01
N THR A 795 -0.91 12.02 29.40
CA THR A 795 -0.89 10.74 30.14
C THR A 795 0.50 10.44 30.71
N PHE A 796 1.55 10.58 29.91
CA PHE A 796 2.90 10.14 30.33
C PHE A 796 3.78 11.27 30.83
N PHE A 797 3.73 12.46 30.23
CA PHE A 797 4.62 13.56 30.59
C PHE A 797 4.03 14.49 31.65
N ILE A 798 2.71 14.68 31.69
CA ILE A 798 2.08 15.47 32.76
C ILE A 798 1.74 14.57 33.95
N ILE A 799 0.87 13.58 33.75
CA ILE A 799 0.42 12.69 34.83
C ILE A 799 1.52 11.70 35.21
N GLY A 800 2.06 10.95 34.24
CA GLY A 800 3.09 9.94 34.48
C GLY A 800 4.35 10.51 35.14
N ALA A 801 4.96 11.56 34.56
CA ALA A 801 6.14 12.20 35.14
C ALA A 801 5.84 12.86 36.49
N GLY A 802 4.67 13.48 36.67
CA GLY A 802 4.24 13.98 37.97
C GLY A 802 4.22 12.88 39.03
N VAL A 803 3.57 11.75 38.74
CA VAL A 803 3.51 10.60 39.65
C VAL A 803 4.89 10.02 39.92
N PHE A 804 5.70 9.72 38.90
CA PHE A 804 7.02 9.11 39.11
C PHE A 804 8.02 10.04 39.82
N HIS A 805 7.99 11.34 39.54
CA HIS A 805 8.87 12.32 40.16
C HIS A 805 8.57 12.46 41.67
N TYR A 806 7.31 12.69 42.03
CA TYR A 806 6.91 12.88 43.44
C TYR A 806 6.75 11.58 44.24
N THR A 807 6.87 10.40 43.62
CA THR A 807 7.00 9.12 44.33
C THR A 807 8.46 8.72 44.58
N GLY A 808 9.44 9.56 44.20
CA GLY A 808 10.87 9.29 44.39
C GLY A 808 11.44 8.20 43.48
N VAL A 809 10.68 7.77 42.46
CA VAL A 809 11.12 6.73 41.52
C VAL A 809 12.31 7.24 40.72
N TRP A 810 13.31 6.37 40.53
CA TRP A 810 14.59 6.70 39.87
C TRP A 810 15.38 7.87 40.51
N TYR A 811 15.24 8.08 41.84
CA TYR A 811 15.92 9.17 42.57
C TYR A 811 15.56 10.57 42.06
N ALA A 812 14.38 10.69 41.43
CA ALA A 812 13.92 11.90 40.75
C ALA A 812 13.87 13.16 41.62
N GLU A 813 13.72 13.02 42.94
CA GLU A 813 13.69 14.12 43.91
C GLU A 813 15.00 14.94 43.95
N PHE A 814 16.13 14.34 43.52
CA PHE A 814 17.45 15.00 43.46
C PHE A 814 17.80 15.53 42.06
N LEU A 815 16.89 15.44 41.09
CA LEU A 815 17.12 15.75 39.68
C LEU A 815 16.11 16.80 39.18
N PRO A 816 16.43 17.58 38.13
CA PRO A 816 15.41 18.40 37.48
C PRO A 816 14.33 17.51 36.87
N MET A 817 13.09 18.00 36.91
CA MET A 817 11.93 17.24 36.46
C MET A 817 11.97 16.98 34.94
N SER A 818 12.44 17.98 34.18
CA SER A 818 12.72 17.87 32.74
C SER A 818 14.07 18.51 32.40
N ASP A 819 14.98 17.73 31.80
CA ASP A 819 16.27 18.20 31.27
C ASP A 819 16.84 17.18 30.27
N SER A 820 17.63 17.66 29.30
CA SER A 820 18.24 16.84 28.23
C SER A 820 19.63 16.30 28.54
N GLY A 821 20.20 16.61 29.71
CA GLY A 821 21.54 16.16 30.10
C GLY A 821 21.55 15.12 31.21
N THR A 822 22.74 14.58 31.45
CA THR A 822 23.03 13.51 32.40
C THR A 822 23.70 14.02 33.68
N TYR A 823 23.51 13.27 34.76
CA TYR A 823 23.93 13.61 36.12
C TYR A 823 24.65 12.44 36.79
N ASP A 824 25.53 12.73 37.75
CA ASP A 824 26.13 11.76 38.67
C ASP A 824 25.42 11.71 40.03
N ASN A 825 25.86 10.81 40.90
CA ASN A 825 25.34 10.57 42.26
C ASN A 825 25.45 11.77 43.21
N THR A 826 26.16 12.83 42.83
CA THR A 826 26.23 14.09 43.58
C THR A 826 25.28 15.16 43.05
N GLY A 827 24.56 14.88 41.96
CA GLY A 827 23.76 15.87 41.22
C GLY A 827 24.61 16.78 40.31
N ALA A 828 25.91 16.51 40.15
CA ALA A 828 26.76 17.22 39.21
C ALA A 828 26.59 16.66 37.79
N ARG A 829 27.07 17.39 36.77
CA ARG A 829 27.00 16.94 35.37
C ARG A 829 27.95 15.76 35.14
N TYR A 830 27.41 14.70 34.53
CA TYR A 830 28.14 13.44 34.35
C TYR A 830 29.32 13.58 33.39
N ASN A 831 30.51 13.15 33.81
CA ASN A 831 31.74 13.23 33.01
C ASN A 831 32.09 11.88 32.36
N SER A 832 31.72 11.70 31.08
CA SER A 832 32.00 10.48 30.30
C SER A 832 33.50 10.17 30.14
N SER A 833 34.38 11.18 30.12
CA SER A 833 35.83 10.95 29.97
C SER A 833 36.47 10.24 31.17
N ARG A 834 35.77 10.10 32.31
CA ARG A 834 36.23 9.34 33.48
C ARG A 834 35.99 7.83 33.36
N ILE A 835 35.08 7.40 32.49
CA ILE A 835 34.62 6.00 32.38
C ILE A 835 35.01 5.35 31.05
N LEU A 836 35.84 6.03 30.25
CA LEU A 836 36.27 5.56 28.94
C LEU A 836 37.78 5.29 28.96
N THR A 837 38.18 4.16 28.38
CA THR A 837 39.58 3.82 28.13
C THR A 837 40.20 4.76 27.07
N PRO A 838 41.53 4.80 26.92
CA PRO A 838 42.20 5.48 25.81
C PRO A 838 41.74 4.98 24.42
N GLU A 839 41.26 3.74 24.33
CA GLU A 839 40.67 3.11 23.16
C GLU A 839 39.17 3.43 22.97
N PHE A 840 38.61 4.30 23.82
CA PHE A 840 37.20 4.70 23.87
C PHE A 840 36.19 3.55 24.09
N THR A 841 36.59 2.50 24.80
CA THR A 841 35.67 1.48 25.33
C THR A 841 35.24 1.85 26.74
N LEU A 842 34.07 1.38 27.18
CA LEU A 842 33.62 1.54 28.57
C LEU A 842 34.58 0.79 29.52
N ASP A 843 35.11 1.47 30.53
CA ASP A 843 35.76 0.85 31.68
C ASP A 843 34.71 0.62 32.78
N GLU A 844 34.24 -0.62 32.89
CA GLU A 844 33.21 -1.03 33.85
C GLU A 844 33.63 -0.73 35.31
N LYS A 845 34.92 -0.79 35.64
CA LYS A 845 35.40 -0.52 37.01
C LYS A 845 35.44 0.96 37.31
N ALA A 846 35.91 1.77 36.36
CA ALA A 846 35.88 3.23 36.50
C ALA A 846 34.43 3.77 36.55
N TYR A 847 33.50 3.11 35.85
CA TYR A 847 32.06 3.38 35.95
C TYR A 847 31.50 3.05 37.34
N GLU A 848 31.79 1.86 37.88
CA GLU A 848 31.37 1.45 39.23
C GLU A 848 31.99 2.33 40.34
N GLU A 849 33.24 2.79 40.20
CA GLU A 849 33.89 3.70 41.16
C GLU A 849 33.43 5.17 41.05
N TYR A 850 33.08 5.68 39.85
CA TYR A 850 32.68 7.07 39.69
C TYR A 850 31.23 7.30 40.12
N SER A 851 30.27 6.76 39.36
CA SER A 851 28.83 6.90 39.61
C SER A 851 28.03 6.13 38.55
N PRO A 852 26.87 5.52 38.91
CA PRO A 852 25.85 5.22 37.91
C PRO A 852 25.33 6.51 37.25
N LEU A 853 24.82 6.40 36.02
CA LEU A 853 24.26 7.51 35.27
C LEU A 853 22.82 7.84 35.71
N PHE A 854 22.53 9.14 35.95
CA PHE A 854 21.19 9.63 36.26
C PHE A 854 20.65 10.57 35.17
N ILE A 855 19.34 10.53 34.93
CA ILE A 855 18.61 11.31 33.92
C ILE A 855 17.30 11.86 34.46
N SER A 856 16.79 12.96 33.90
CA SER A 856 15.53 13.59 34.32
C SER A 856 14.31 12.67 34.13
N THR A 857 13.25 12.89 34.90
CA THR A 857 12.06 12.02 34.90
C THR A 857 11.35 12.01 33.54
N THR A 858 11.21 13.16 32.87
CA THR A 858 10.62 13.20 31.52
C THR A 858 11.49 12.49 30.50
N PHE A 859 12.82 12.54 30.62
CA PHE A 859 13.73 11.86 29.71
C PHE A 859 13.70 10.34 29.91
N ALA A 860 13.70 9.85 31.16
CA ALA A 860 13.51 8.43 31.47
C ALA A 860 12.20 7.87 30.91
N ILE A 861 11.10 8.63 31.04
CA ILE A 861 9.79 8.27 30.48
C ILE A 861 9.84 8.28 28.95
N SER A 862 10.40 9.31 28.32
CA SER A 862 10.52 9.39 26.87
C SER A 862 11.33 8.24 26.28
N TYR A 863 12.44 7.86 26.94
CA TYR A 863 13.24 6.70 26.54
C TYR A 863 12.47 5.39 26.72
N GLY A 864 11.72 5.23 27.82
CA GLY A 864 10.85 4.08 28.06
C GLY A 864 9.67 3.96 27.08
N LEU A 865 9.05 5.08 26.70
CA LEU A 865 8.04 5.14 25.64
C LEU A 865 8.65 4.90 24.26
N SER A 866 9.87 5.37 24.03
CA SER A 866 10.63 5.09 22.82
C SER A 866 10.98 3.62 22.71
N PHE A 867 11.24 2.89 23.82
CA PHE A 867 11.31 1.42 23.80
C PHE A 867 9.95 0.72 23.68
N ALA A 868 8.85 1.32 24.17
CA ALA A 868 7.51 0.82 23.91
C ALA A 868 7.13 0.96 22.41
N ALA A 869 7.64 1.98 21.73
CA ALA A 869 7.55 2.15 20.28
C ALA A 869 8.58 1.31 19.51
N ILE A 870 9.82 1.19 20.01
CA ILE A 870 10.94 0.40 19.49
C ILE A 870 11.02 -0.91 20.29
N ALA A 871 9.91 -1.66 20.31
CA ALA A 871 9.83 -2.97 20.95
C ALA A 871 10.75 -4.03 20.28
N SER A 872 11.44 -3.67 19.19
CA SER A 872 12.38 -4.53 18.47
C SER A 872 13.75 -4.65 19.15
N LEU A 873 14.25 -3.64 19.88
CA LEU A 873 15.66 -3.62 20.31
C LEU A 873 15.93 -4.53 21.52
N ILE A 874 15.04 -4.53 22.52
CA ILE A 874 15.14 -5.48 23.65
C ILE A 874 14.94 -6.91 23.16
N MET A 875 14.04 -7.13 22.19
CA MET A 875 13.85 -8.43 21.54
C MET A 875 15.06 -8.87 20.70
N LEU A 876 15.80 -7.93 20.11
CA LEU A 876 17.08 -8.20 19.45
C LEU A 876 18.13 -8.66 20.48
N THR A 877 18.32 -7.92 21.57
CA THR A 877 19.31 -8.25 22.60
C THR A 877 18.96 -9.53 23.38
N MET A 878 17.68 -9.73 23.72
CA MET A 878 17.19 -11.00 24.28
C MET A 878 17.30 -12.16 23.27
N GLY A 879 17.10 -11.91 21.98
CA GLY A 879 17.34 -12.89 20.92
C GLY A 879 18.82 -13.33 20.88
N PHE A 880 19.75 -12.37 20.89
CA PHE A 880 21.18 -12.66 21.00
C PHE A 880 21.51 -13.46 22.26
N TYR A 881 21.05 -13.01 23.44
CA TYR A 881 21.28 -13.72 24.70
C TYR A 881 20.71 -15.14 24.69
N THR A 882 19.49 -15.32 24.17
CA THR A 882 18.85 -16.64 24.01
C THR A 882 19.67 -17.55 23.10
N ILE A 883 20.25 -17.00 22.04
CA ILE A 883 21.05 -17.75 21.07
C ILE A 883 22.44 -18.12 21.61
N THR A 884 23.07 -17.25 22.42
CA THR A 884 24.44 -17.45 22.92
C THR A 884 24.51 -18.13 24.30
N ALA A 885 23.53 -17.92 25.18
CA ALA A 885 23.52 -18.49 26.54
C ALA A 885 22.89 -19.90 26.60
N TYR A 886 22.02 -20.25 25.64
CA TYR A 886 21.41 -21.58 25.52
C TYR A 886 21.90 -22.28 24.25
N GLN A 887 21.95 -23.62 24.25
CA GLN A 887 22.44 -24.44 23.13
C GLN A 887 21.45 -24.52 21.95
N THR A 888 21.11 -23.37 21.37
CA THR A 888 20.18 -23.21 20.23
C THR A 888 20.78 -23.63 18.88
N ASN A 889 22.11 -23.73 18.81
CA ASN A 889 22.91 -23.98 17.60
C ASN A 889 22.84 -22.91 16.49
N LEU A 890 22.08 -21.83 16.64
CA LEU A 890 22.08 -20.70 15.70
C LEU A 890 23.34 -19.83 15.90
N SER A 891 23.93 -19.30 14.83
CA SER A 891 25.07 -18.37 14.96
C SER A 891 24.64 -16.91 15.13
N TRP A 892 25.38 -16.14 15.93
CA TRP A 892 25.07 -14.73 16.21
C TRP A 892 24.94 -13.85 14.95
N TRP A 893 25.75 -14.10 13.92
CA TRP A 893 25.67 -13.39 12.63
C TRP A 893 24.45 -13.80 11.80
N ALA A 894 23.98 -15.05 11.93
CA ALA A 894 22.80 -15.54 11.23
C ALA A 894 21.52 -14.90 11.79
N PHE A 895 21.50 -14.59 13.09
CA PHE A 895 20.44 -13.82 13.72
C PHE A 895 20.33 -12.37 13.20
N LEU A 896 21.47 -11.68 13.03
CA LEU A 896 21.50 -10.35 12.41
C LEU A 896 20.97 -10.36 10.97
N LEU A 897 21.41 -11.35 10.19
CA LEU A 897 20.92 -11.54 8.82
C LEU A 897 19.40 -11.76 8.80
N ALA A 898 18.81 -12.33 9.85
CA ALA A 898 17.40 -12.67 9.87
C ALA A 898 16.52 -11.44 10.10
N VAL A 899 16.99 -10.55 10.99
CA VAL A 899 16.40 -9.23 11.22
C VAL A 899 16.54 -8.38 9.96
N PHE A 900 17.65 -8.48 9.23
CA PHE A 900 17.85 -7.80 7.95
C PHE A 900 16.90 -8.31 6.85
N ILE A 901 16.69 -9.63 6.73
CA ILE A 901 15.70 -10.22 5.83
C ILE A 901 14.29 -9.75 6.22
N SER A 902 13.91 -9.84 7.49
CA SER A 902 12.60 -9.37 7.95
C SER A 902 12.38 -7.89 7.63
N PHE A 903 13.39 -7.03 7.81
CA PHE A 903 13.33 -5.61 7.43
C PHE A 903 13.12 -5.41 5.93
N GLY A 904 13.88 -6.13 5.08
CA GLY A 904 13.74 -6.07 3.62
C GLY A 904 12.35 -6.48 3.11
N PHE A 905 11.70 -7.44 3.76
CA PHE A 905 10.34 -7.89 3.42
C PHE A 905 9.22 -7.12 4.16
N SER A 906 9.55 -6.30 5.17
CA SER A 906 8.56 -5.50 5.92
C SER A 906 7.78 -4.54 5.04
N LEU A 907 8.39 -4.04 3.97
CA LEU A 907 7.79 -3.06 3.06
C LEU A 907 6.84 -3.68 2.01
N PRO A 908 7.18 -4.74 1.25
CA PRO A 908 6.19 -5.44 0.43
C PRO A 908 5.05 -6.05 1.26
N ILE A 909 5.31 -6.51 2.49
CA ILE A 909 4.24 -6.97 3.39
C ILE A 909 3.38 -5.79 3.87
N GLY A 910 3.98 -4.63 4.17
CA GLY A 910 3.26 -3.40 4.49
C GLY A 910 2.37 -2.90 3.34
N ILE A 911 2.85 -3.01 2.10
CA ILE A 911 2.10 -2.71 0.87
C ILE A 911 0.93 -3.68 0.69
N ILE A 912 1.17 -4.99 0.81
CA ILE A 912 0.11 -5.99 0.70
C ILE A 912 -0.91 -5.82 1.83
N GLN A 913 -0.49 -5.52 3.06
CA GLN A 913 -1.41 -5.23 4.16
C GLN A 913 -2.18 -3.91 3.96
N ALA A 914 -1.57 -2.89 3.34
CA ALA A 914 -2.25 -1.64 3.01
C ALA A 914 -3.26 -1.76 1.86
N ILE A 915 -3.09 -2.73 0.95
CA ILE A 915 -3.97 -2.97 -0.20
C ILE A 915 -5.04 -4.04 0.08
N THR A 916 -4.69 -5.11 0.82
CA THR A 916 -5.54 -6.29 1.03
C THR A 916 -6.06 -6.45 2.46
N ASN A 917 -5.60 -5.61 3.40
CA ASN A 917 -5.84 -5.69 4.84
C ASN A 917 -5.41 -7.02 5.51
N ASN A 918 -4.66 -7.89 4.81
CA ASN A 918 -4.21 -9.18 5.33
C ASN A 918 -2.68 -9.21 5.49
N GLN A 919 -2.18 -9.82 6.57
CA GLN A 919 -0.76 -9.78 6.94
C GLN A 919 -0.06 -11.09 6.57
N ILE A 920 0.88 -11.03 5.62
CA ILE A 920 1.66 -12.21 5.20
C ILE A 920 2.73 -12.53 6.26
N GLY A 921 2.75 -13.78 6.72
CA GLY A 921 3.77 -14.30 7.63
C GLY A 921 5.10 -14.55 6.91
N LEU A 922 6.16 -13.94 7.41
CA LEU A 922 7.54 -14.02 6.86
C LEU A 922 8.22 -15.38 7.08
N ASN A 923 7.67 -16.18 8.00
CA ASN A 923 8.29 -17.35 8.62
C ASN A 923 8.81 -18.41 7.62
N VAL A 924 8.03 -18.77 6.59
CA VAL A 924 8.43 -19.84 5.65
C VAL A 924 9.65 -19.45 4.80
N LEU A 925 9.77 -18.16 4.42
CA LEU A 925 10.89 -17.68 3.61
C LEU A 925 12.17 -17.60 4.45
N THR A 926 12.07 -17.10 5.69
CA THR A 926 13.20 -17.11 6.64
C THR A 926 13.64 -18.53 6.94
N GLU A 927 12.72 -19.46 7.21
CA GLU A 927 13.03 -20.87 7.44
C GLU A 927 13.75 -21.51 6.24
N PHE A 928 13.31 -21.23 5.00
CA PHE A 928 13.98 -21.77 3.81
C PHE A 928 15.40 -21.22 3.62
N VAL A 929 15.61 -19.91 3.81
CA VAL A 929 16.93 -19.27 3.68
C VAL A 929 17.90 -19.76 4.77
N TYR A 930 17.45 -19.86 6.03
CA TYR A 930 18.29 -20.40 7.11
C TYR A 930 18.56 -21.90 6.96
N GLY A 931 17.65 -22.66 6.37
CA GLY A 931 17.81 -24.10 6.14
C GLY A 931 18.94 -24.41 5.15
N TYR A 932 19.15 -23.52 4.16
CA TYR A 932 20.28 -23.59 3.24
C TYR A 932 21.58 -23.02 3.82
N ILE A 933 21.52 -21.94 4.62
CA ILE A 933 22.71 -21.26 5.16
C ILE A 933 23.32 -22.01 6.35
N GLN A 934 22.51 -22.68 7.19
CA GLN A 934 22.99 -23.52 8.29
C GLN A 934 22.40 -24.95 8.25
N PRO A 935 22.86 -25.81 7.31
CA PRO A 935 22.33 -27.15 7.14
C PRO A 935 22.42 -27.99 8.42
N GLY A 936 21.36 -28.75 8.72
CA GLY A 936 21.35 -29.75 9.80
C GLY A 936 21.13 -29.22 11.22
N ARG A 937 20.73 -27.94 11.41
CA ARG A 937 20.50 -27.33 12.73
C ARG A 937 19.03 -26.93 12.95
N PRO A 938 18.10 -27.87 13.21
CA PRO A 938 16.66 -27.60 13.19
C PRO A 938 16.15 -26.64 14.27
N LEU A 939 16.81 -26.55 15.44
CA LEU A 939 16.46 -25.55 16.47
C LEU A 939 16.78 -24.11 16.04
N ALA A 940 17.78 -23.93 15.18
CA ALA A 940 18.19 -22.62 14.68
C ALA A 940 17.15 -22.01 13.71
N LEU A 941 16.34 -22.86 13.06
CA LEU A 941 15.31 -22.47 12.11
C LEU A 941 14.09 -21.80 12.73
N MET A 942 13.79 -22.07 14.00
CA MET A 942 12.52 -21.66 14.64
C MET A 942 12.58 -20.28 15.32
N ILE A 943 13.79 -19.73 15.48
CA ILE A 943 14.04 -18.50 16.27
C ILE A 943 13.78 -17.18 15.49
N PRO A 944 14.06 -17.05 14.17
CA PRO A 944 13.88 -15.77 13.48
C PRO A 944 12.42 -15.52 13.04
N GLN A 945 11.61 -14.88 13.89
CA GLN A 945 10.23 -14.46 13.55
C GLN A 945 9.89 -12.98 13.87
N LEU A 946 10.89 -12.12 14.10
CA LEU A 946 10.65 -10.71 14.44
C LEU A 946 10.21 -9.87 13.22
N HIS A 947 9.15 -9.07 13.40
CA HIS A 947 8.54 -8.21 12.36
C HIS A 947 8.69 -6.71 12.70
N LEU A 948 8.90 -5.87 11.68
CA LEU A 948 8.83 -4.40 11.74
C LEU A 948 7.86 -3.88 10.65
N ARG A 949 7.42 -2.61 10.70
CA ARG A 949 6.44 -2.03 9.75
C ARG A 949 6.85 -0.63 9.24
N PRO A 950 6.76 -0.35 7.93
CA PRO A 950 6.74 1.01 7.36
C PRO A 950 5.39 1.36 6.69
N GLN A 951 5.04 2.65 6.62
CA GLN A 951 3.85 3.18 5.90
C GLN A 951 4.25 4.26 4.89
N ILE A 952 3.86 4.14 3.60
CA ILE A 952 4.01 5.20 2.57
C ILE A 952 2.83 5.08 1.54
N ARG A 953 2.33 6.21 1.01
CA ARG A 953 1.35 6.33 -0.12
C ARG A 953 2.02 7.00 -1.35
N PRO A 954 1.44 7.00 -2.57
CA PRO A 954 2.03 7.54 -3.82
C PRO A 954 1.52 8.92 -4.29
N LEU A 955 2.31 9.61 -5.14
CA LEU A 955 1.96 10.81 -5.94
C LEU A 955 2.62 10.71 -7.32
N HIS A 956 1.98 11.23 -8.38
CA HIS A 956 2.33 10.94 -9.78
C HIS A 956 2.99 12.12 -10.54
N GLU A 957 3.63 11.75 -11.67
CA GLU A 957 3.84 12.58 -12.89
C GLU A 957 4.77 13.81 -12.88
N ASP A 958 6.04 13.56 -12.59
CA ASP A 958 7.17 14.27 -13.22
C ASP A 958 8.14 13.25 -13.86
N PRO A 959 8.93 13.59 -14.90
CA PRO A 959 9.84 12.64 -15.56
C PRO A 959 10.82 11.98 -14.57
N PRO A 960 10.66 10.69 -14.22
CA PRO A 960 11.21 10.14 -12.98
C PRO A 960 12.74 10.08 -12.95
N ARG A 961 13.39 10.13 -14.12
CA ARG A 961 14.85 10.20 -14.25
C ARG A 961 15.40 11.58 -13.88
N THR A 962 14.69 12.65 -14.20
CA THR A 962 15.11 14.03 -13.88
C THR A 962 14.95 14.31 -12.40
N MET A 963 13.80 13.91 -11.81
CA MET A 963 13.56 14.02 -10.36
C MET A 963 14.58 13.25 -9.53
N PHE A 964 14.83 11.98 -9.87
CA PHE A 964 15.83 11.17 -9.16
C PHE A 964 17.24 11.77 -9.24
N LEU A 965 17.66 12.22 -10.44
CA LEU A 965 18.98 12.85 -10.61
C LEU A 965 19.08 14.16 -9.81
N ALA A 966 18.01 14.96 -9.79
CA ALA A 966 17.93 16.20 -9.03
C ALA A 966 18.08 15.96 -7.51
N GLN A 967 17.39 14.95 -6.95
CA GLN A 967 17.48 14.56 -5.54
C GLN A 967 18.88 14.04 -5.15
N VAL A 968 19.48 13.17 -5.97
CA VAL A 968 20.81 12.60 -5.67
C VAL A 968 21.91 13.67 -5.67
N VAL A 969 21.89 14.58 -6.67
CA VAL A 969 22.87 15.67 -6.76
C VAL A 969 22.67 16.71 -5.65
N SER A 970 21.43 17.12 -5.38
CA SER A 970 21.13 18.07 -4.28
C SER A 970 21.48 17.50 -2.91
N THR A 971 21.25 16.20 -2.66
CA THR A 971 21.63 15.57 -1.38
C THR A 971 23.13 15.54 -1.21
N THR A 972 23.85 15.10 -2.23
CA THR A 972 25.31 15.05 -2.19
C THR A 972 25.86 16.43 -1.83
N LEU A 973 25.41 17.48 -2.53
CA LEU A 973 25.79 18.87 -2.25
C LEU A 973 25.38 19.32 -0.82
N SER A 974 24.16 19.01 -0.39
CA SER A 974 23.66 19.31 0.95
C SER A 974 24.60 18.73 2.02
N CYS A 975 24.95 17.44 1.93
CA CYS A 975 25.86 16.79 2.88
C CYS A 975 27.23 17.48 2.99
N PHE A 976 27.81 17.94 1.86
CA PHE A 976 29.06 18.71 1.88
C PHE A 976 28.90 20.05 2.61
N ILE A 977 27.82 20.78 2.33
CA ILE A 977 27.56 22.09 2.95
C ILE A 977 27.28 21.96 4.46
N GLN A 978 26.45 20.99 4.87
CA GLN A 978 26.13 20.79 6.29
C GLN A 978 27.40 20.47 7.10
N ILE A 979 28.27 19.58 6.62
CA ILE A 979 29.54 19.26 7.32
C ILE A 979 30.51 20.44 7.32
N MET A 980 30.58 21.23 6.25
CA MET A 980 31.39 22.45 6.22
C MET A 980 30.90 23.48 7.23
N VAL A 981 29.59 23.71 7.34
CA VAL A 981 29.00 24.68 8.27
C VAL A 981 29.07 24.19 9.72
N LEU A 982 28.86 22.89 9.98
CA LEU A 982 29.01 22.31 11.31
C LEU A 982 30.44 22.50 11.84
N ASN A 983 31.45 22.11 11.08
CA ASN A 983 32.85 22.32 11.47
C ASN A 983 33.20 23.82 11.50
N GLY A 984 32.61 24.64 10.63
CA GLY A 984 32.76 26.10 10.65
C GLY A 984 32.25 26.71 11.97
N ALA A 985 31.06 26.34 12.40
CA ALA A 985 30.49 26.78 13.68
C ALA A 985 31.33 26.30 14.87
N LEU A 986 31.71 25.02 14.88
CA LEU A 986 32.49 24.43 15.98
C LEU A 986 33.88 25.04 16.17
N ASN A 987 34.50 25.58 15.11
CA ASN A 987 35.83 26.20 15.20
C ASN A 987 35.81 27.73 15.39
N ASN A 988 34.70 28.41 15.10
CA ASN A 988 34.63 29.89 15.14
C ASN A 988 33.68 30.46 16.21
N ILE A 989 32.79 29.65 16.80
CA ILE A 989 31.90 30.08 17.89
C ILE A 989 32.53 29.67 19.23
N GLU A 990 32.97 30.65 20.02
CA GLU A 990 33.48 30.40 21.36
C GLU A 990 32.37 29.88 22.30
N GLY A 991 32.69 28.89 23.12
CA GLY A 991 31.75 28.28 24.06
C GLY A 991 30.58 27.51 23.40
N VAL A 992 30.67 27.18 22.10
CA VAL A 992 29.65 26.40 21.39
C VAL A 992 29.33 25.09 22.12
N CYS A 993 28.05 24.72 22.13
CA CYS A 993 27.46 23.61 22.87
C CYS A 993 27.51 23.70 24.42
N THR A 994 27.95 24.81 25.02
CA THR A 994 27.82 25.04 26.48
C THR A 994 26.44 25.62 26.83
N LEU A 995 26.01 25.53 28.10
CA LEU A 995 24.73 26.13 28.55
C LEU A 995 24.83 27.66 28.72
N GLU A 996 26.03 28.15 28.98
CA GLU A 996 26.33 29.56 29.28
C GLU A 996 26.64 30.37 28.02
N GLN A 997 26.54 29.76 26.83
CA GLN A 997 26.85 30.42 25.55
C GLN A 997 25.85 31.57 25.31
N PRO A 998 26.30 32.85 25.21
CA PRO A 998 25.41 34.01 25.25
C PRO A 998 24.34 34.06 24.15
N GLU A 999 24.62 33.52 22.97
CA GLU A 999 23.72 33.51 21.81
C GLU A 999 22.79 32.27 21.77
N ARG A 1000 22.90 31.40 22.78
CA ARG A 1000 22.18 30.13 23.00
C ARG A 1000 22.50 29.00 22.01
N PHE A 1001 23.73 28.94 21.48
CA PHE A 1001 24.25 27.78 20.75
C PHE A 1001 24.55 26.60 21.69
N THR A 1002 23.52 26.05 22.34
CA THR A 1002 23.64 25.01 23.37
C THR A 1002 23.72 23.58 22.82
N CYS A 1003 23.49 23.37 21.52
CA CYS A 1003 23.50 22.08 20.83
C CYS A 1003 22.49 21.06 21.39
N PRO A 1004 21.18 21.36 21.36
CA PRO A 1004 20.15 20.54 22.02
C PRO A 1004 20.02 19.12 21.46
N GLY A 1005 20.16 18.91 20.14
CA GLY A 1005 20.08 17.59 19.50
C GLY A 1005 21.20 16.65 19.95
N GLY A 1006 22.46 17.02 19.69
CA GLY A 1006 23.64 16.24 20.10
C GLY A 1006 23.72 15.93 21.60
N ARG A 1007 23.12 16.75 22.48
CA ARG A 1007 22.98 16.45 23.92
C ARG A 1007 22.04 15.28 24.20
N VAL A 1008 20.85 15.29 23.60
CA VAL A 1008 19.87 14.19 23.72
C VAL A 1008 20.45 12.90 23.13
N PHE A 1009 21.15 13.00 22.00
CA PHE A 1009 21.84 11.88 21.37
C PHE A 1009 22.89 11.27 22.31
N PHE A 1010 23.85 12.08 22.78
CA PHE A 1010 24.88 11.65 23.73
C PHE A 1010 24.32 11.06 25.03
N ALA A 1011 23.25 11.64 25.58
CA ALA A 1011 22.62 11.13 26.78
C ALA A 1011 21.90 9.79 26.54
N ALA A 1012 21.30 9.59 25.36
CA ALA A 1012 20.68 8.31 24.98
C ALA A 1012 21.74 7.18 24.81
N ASP A 1013 22.91 7.50 24.24
CA ASP A 1013 24.02 6.55 24.07
C ASP A 1013 24.57 6.01 25.41
N CYS A 1014 24.36 6.73 26.52
CA CYS A 1014 24.90 6.37 27.84
C CYS A 1014 23.95 5.51 28.70
N VAL A 1015 22.67 5.32 28.32
CA VAL A 1015 21.65 4.67 29.17
C VAL A 1015 21.41 3.21 28.78
N LEU A 1016 21.81 2.28 29.65
CA LEU A 1016 21.48 0.86 29.54
C LEU A 1016 20.69 0.38 30.78
N LEU A 1017 19.62 -0.39 30.54
CA LEU A 1017 18.58 -0.85 31.49
C LEU A 1017 17.60 0.25 31.99
N GLY A 1018 16.30 -0.07 32.04
CA GLY A 1018 15.33 0.77 32.76
C GLY A 1018 13.83 0.71 32.42
N ALA A 1019 13.38 0.01 31.36
CA ALA A 1019 11.99 0.18 30.86
C ALA A 1019 11.18 -1.09 30.52
N ILE A 1020 11.51 -2.25 31.09
CA ILE A 1020 10.86 -3.54 30.76
C ILE A 1020 9.33 -3.53 31.05
N LEU A 1021 8.84 -2.71 32.00
CA LEU A 1021 7.40 -2.59 32.30
C LEU A 1021 6.61 -1.80 31.25
N LEU A 1022 7.19 -0.74 30.65
CA LEU A 1022 6.51 0.08 29.63
C LEU A 1022 6.41 -0.66 28.29
N PHE A 1023 7.32 -1.59 28.03
CA PHE A 1023 7.31 -2.49 26.88
C PHE A 1023 6.01 -3.31 26.75
N GLY A 1024 5.53 -3.90 27.86
CA GLY A 1024 4.28 -4.67 27.87
C GLY A 1024 3.04 -3.83 27.55
N LEU A 1025 3.01 -2.59 28.02
CA LEU A 1025 1.94 -1.63 27.69
C LEU A 1025 1.94 -1.27 26.20
N GLY A 1026 3.12 -1.05 25.60
CA GLY A 1026 3.27 -0.79 24.17
C GLY A 1026 2.72 -1.91 23.27
N ALA A 1027 2.84 -3.17 23.70
CA ALA A 1027 2.31 -4.32 22.96
C ALA A 1027 0.79 -4.53 23.14
N ILE A 1028 0.26 -4.27 24.34
CA ILE A 1028 -1.14 -4.58 24.69
C ILE A 1028 -2.11 -3.47 24.29
N VAL A 1029 -1.75 -2.20 24.47
CA VAL A 1029 -2.65 -1.05 24.22
C VAL A 1029 -3.12 -0.93 22.76
N PRO A 1030 -2.32 -1.20 21.71
CA PRO A 1030 -2.81 -1.24 20.33
C PRO A 1030 -3.92 -2.28 20.13
N ILE A 1031 -3.83 -3.43 20.79
CA ILE A 1031 -4.80 -4.52 20.71
C ILE A 1031 -6.11 -4.10 21.38
N ILE A 1032 -6.04 -3.50 22.57
CA ILE A 1032 -7.22 -2.97 23.29
C ILE A 1032 -7.93 -1.90 22.46
N ILE A 1033 -7.18 -0.93 21.90
CA ILE A 1033 -7.75 0.14 21.08
C ILE A 1033 -8.42 -0.42 19.82
N TYR A 1034 -7.80 -1.40 19.15
CA TYR A 1034 -8.38 -2.06 17.98
C TYR A 1034 -9.72 -2.74 18.30
N TYR A 1035 -9.79 -3.54 19.37
CA TYR A 1035 -11.03 -4.20 19.77
C TYR A 1035 -12.08 -3.20 20.29
N ALA A 1036 -11.69 -2.14 20.99
CA ALA A 1036 -12.60 -1.09 21.43
C ALA A 1036 -13.20 -0.31 20.25
N GLY A 1037 -12.38 0.05 19.25
CA GLY A 1037 -12.85 0.68 18.00
C GLY A 1037 -13.82 -0.23 17.23
N LYS A 1038 -13.56 -1.54 17.19
CA LYS A 1038 -14.45 -2.53 16.57
C LYS A 1038 -15.74 -2.75 17.36
N ARG A 1039 -15.71 -2.66 18.70
CA ARG A 1039 -16.85 -2.89 19.59
C ARG A 1039 -17.79 -1.68 19.71
N TRP A 1040 -17.26 -0.47 19.50
CA TRP A 1040 -17.98 0.81 19.59
C TRP A 1040 -17.61 1.75 18.42
N PRO A 1041 -18.05 1.45 17.17
CA PRO A 1041 -17.63 2.18 15.95
C PRO A 1041 -18.08 3.65 15.89
N ASN A 1042 -19.07 4.05 16.69
CA ASN A 1042 -19.54 5.43 16.78
C ASN A 1042 -18.91 6.21 17.96
N SER A 1043 -17.98 5.60 18.71
CA SER A 1043 -17.28 6.24 19.83
C SER A 1043 -15.96 6.89 19.40
N ILE A 1044 -15.39 7.71 20.31
CA ILE A 1044 -14.07 8.34 20.14
C ILE A 1044 -12.95 7.28 19.99
N ALA A 1045 -13.17 6.03 20.42
CA ALA A 1045 -12.16 4.97 20.34
C ALA A 1045 -11.64 4.69 18.93
N LYS A 1046 -12.44 4.90 17.87
CA LYS A 1046 -12.00 4.75 16.47
C LYS A 1046 -10.93 5.76 16.04
N HIS A 1047 -10.78 6.86 16.78
CA HIS A 1047 -9.79 7.89 16.50
C HIS A 1047 -8.54 7.77 17.38
N LEU A 1048 -8.46 6.79 18.28
CA LEU A 1048 -7.26 6.56 19.09
C LEU A 1048 -6.19 5.79 18.30
N MET A 1049 -4.94 6.22 18.42
CA MET A 1049 -3.79 5.70 17.68
C MET A 1049 -2.61 5.49 18.62
N ALA A 1050 -2.45 4.25 19.10
CA ALA A 1050 -1.38 3.88 20.04
C ALA A 1050 0.03 4.36 19.61
N PRO A 1051 0.47 4.24 18.34
CA PRO A 1051 1.81 4.71 17.95
C PRO A 1051 2.02 6.22 18.14
N LEU A 1052 0.98 7.05 17.97
CA LEU A 1052 1.04 8.49 18.22
C LEU A 1052 0.93 8.81 19.72
N ILE A 1053 0.15 8.05 20.48
CA ILE A 1053 0.04 8.18 21.93
C ILE A 1053 1.38 7.85 22.63
N PHE A 1054 2.12 6.84 22.16
CA PHE A 1054 3.42 6.47 22.73
C PHE A 1054 4.60 7.25 22.11
N GLY A 1055 4.64 7.39 20.77
CA GLY A 1055 5.79 7.96 20.06
C GLY A 1055 5.65 9.43 19.65
N GLY A 1056 4.44 9.99 19.65
CA GLY A 1056 4.19 11.37 19.17
C GLY A 1056 4.88 12.46 20.00
N ALA A 1057 5.26 12.15 21.24
CA ALA A 1057 5.97 13.04 22.16
C ALA A 1057 7.51 12.81 22.18
N GLY A 1058 8.05 12.03 21.24
CA GLY A 1058 9.46 11.59 21.25
C GLY A 1058 10.52 12.71 21.16
N MET A 1059 10.12 13.95 20.84
CA MET A 1059 11.01 15.12 20.91
C MET A 1059 11.12 15.75 22.31
N ILE A 1060 10.49 15.18 23.35
CA ILE A 1060 10.65 15.60 24.75
C ILE A 1060 11.68 14.67 25.42
N PRO A 1061 12.85 15.15 25.91
CA PRO A 1061 13.52 16.42 25.59
C PRO A 1061 14.12 16.41 24.16
N PRO A 1062 14.50 17.56 23.56
CA PRO A 1062 14.68 18.88 24.17
C PRO A 1062 13.44 19.78 24.14
N ALA A 1063 12.35 19.37 23.48
CA ALA A 1063 11.06 20.03 23.63
C ALA A 1063 10.50 19.80 25.04
N SER A 1064 9.56 20.65 25.43
CA SER A 1064 8.82 20.55 26.69
C SER A 1064 7.32 20.36 26.43
N PRO A 1065 6.52 20.01 27.45
CA PRO A 1065 5.06 19.98 27.29
C PRO A 1065 4.48 21.35 26.89
N LEU A 1066 5.14 22.49 27.18
CA LEU A 1066 4.74 23.82 26.68
C LEU A 1066 4.58 23.81 25.16
N ASN A 1067 5.62 23.32 24.47
CA ASN A 1067 5.67 23.28 23.01
C ASN A 1067 4.49 22.46 22.46
N TYR A 1068 4.28 21.26 23.02
CA TYR A 1068 3.20 20.36 22.57
C TYR A 1068 1.79 20.84 22.95
N LEU A 1069 1.57 21.39 24.14
CA LEU A 1069 0.26 21.89 24.57
C LEU A 1069 -0.16 23.11 23.74
N THR A 1070 0.76 24.03 23.46
CA THR A 1070 0.48 25.22 22.65
C THR A 1070 0.32 24.91 21.17
N TRP A 1071 1.18 24.04 20.62
CA TRP A 1071 0.97 23.41 19.31
C TRP A 1071 -0.40 22.73 19.22
N GLY A 1072 -0.82 22.02 20.27
CA GLY A 1072 -2.13 21.41 20.40
C GLY A 1072 -3.30 22.40 20.41
N MET A 1073 -3.18 23.52 21.14
CA MET A 1073 -4.19 24.57 21.19
C MET A 1073 -4.34 25.30 19.86
N VAL A 1074 -3.23 25.64 19.19
CA VAL A 1074 -3.25 26.21 17.84
C VAL A 1074 -3.81 25.19 16.84
N GLY A 1075 -3.42 23.93 16.94
CA GLY A 1075 -3.96 22.83 16.14
C GLY A 1075 -5.48 22.66 16.32
N TYR A 1076 -5.99 22.74 17.56
CA TYR A 1076 -7.43 22.72 17.83
C TYR A 1076 -8.13 23.93 17.20
N LEU A 1077 -7.55 25.13 17.29
CA LEU A 1077 -8.12 26.33 16.70
C LEU A 1077 -8.17 26.23 15.17
N PHE A 1078 -7.07 25.91 14.50
CA PHE A 1078 -7.00 25.91 13.03
C PHE A 1078 -7.59 24.63 12.41
N GLN A 1079 -7.20 23.45 12.89
CA GLN A 1079 -7.55 22.15 12.29
C GLN A 1079 -8.89 21.57 12.76
N TYR A 1080 -9.43 22.03 13.89
CA TYR A 1080 -10.77 21.64 14.34
C TYR A 1080 -11.77 22.80 14.21
N ARG A 1081 -11.57 23.95 14.89
CA ARG A 1081 -12.56 25.05 14.92
C ARG A 1081 -12.67 25.83 13.61
N ILE A 1082 -11.56 26.29 13.04
CA ILE A 1082 -11.55 27.10 11.80
C ILE A 1082 -11.84 26.21 10.59
N ARG A 1083 -11.21 25.02 10.49
CA ARG A 1083 -11.53 24.03 9.45
C ARG A 1083 -13.04 23.75 9.36
N SER A 1084 -13.73 23.62 10.49
CA SER A 1084 -15.16 23.33 10.49
C SER A 1084 -16.03 24.59 10.28
N ARG A 1085 -15.69 25.77 10.86
CA ARG A 1085 -16.50 27.02 10.68
C ARG A 1085 -16.30 27.70 9.33
N HIS A 1086 -15.10 27.64 8.81
CA HIS A 1086 -14.62 28.47 7.70
C HIS A 1086 -13.77 27.62 6.76
N PHE A 1087 -14.31 26.48 6.30
CA PHE A 1087 -13.60 25.51 5.47
C PHE A 1087 -13.01 26.15 4.19
N ALA A 1088 -13.73 27.09 3.55
CA ALA A 1088 -13.26 27.82 2.37
C ALA A 1088 -12.04 28.74 2.64
N TRP A 1089 -11.93 29.32 3.84
CA TRP A 1089 -10.70 29.99 4.27
C TRP A 1089 -9.58 28.97 4.49
N TRP A 1090 -9.91 27.86 5.15
CA TRP A 1090 -8.94 26.84 5.54
C TRP A 1090 -8.31 26.15 4.32
N SER A 1091 -9.10 25.71 3.35
CA SER A 1091 -8.61 25.05 2.13
C SER A 1091 -7.70 25.96 1.30
N ARG A 1092 -8.04 27.26 1.19
CA ARG A 1092 -7.34 28.22 0.32
C ARG A 1092 -6.15 28.92 0.96
N LEU A 1093 -6.21 29.24 2.25
CA LEU A 1093 -5.24 30.14 2.92
C LEU A 1093 -4.49 29.53 4.11
N ASN A 1094 -4.89 28.38 4.67
CA ASN A 1094 -4.25 27.82 5.88
C ASN A 1094 -2.77 27.46 5.67
N PHE A 1095 -2.44 26.69 4.63
CA PHE A 1095 -1.05 26.31 4.32
C PHE A 1095 -0.17 27.51 3.95
N LEU A 1096 -0.74 28.47 3.23
CA LEU A 1096 -0.07 29.72 2.87
C LEU A 1096 0.21 30.59 4.11
N THR A 1097 -0.74 30.64 5.05
CA THR A 1097 -0.60 31.33 6.34
C THR A 1097 0.49 30.69 7.19
N SER A 1098 0.55 29.35 7.28
CA SER A 1098 1.67 28.64 7.93
C SER A 1098 3.01 29.04 7.33
N SER A 1099 3.13 29.00 6.00
CA SER A 1099 4.36 29.38 5.28
C SER A 1099 4.76 30.83 5.52
N SER A 1100 3.76 31.71 5.68
CA SER A 1100 3.95 33.15 5.93
C SER A 1100 4.44 33.41 7.35
N LEU A 1101 3.92 32.66 8.33
CA LEU A 1101 4.36 32.68 9.73
C LEU A 1101 5.82 32.22 9.82
N ASP A 1102 6.14 31.06 9.23
CA ASP A 1102 7.50 30.50 9.18
C ASP A 1102 8.49 31.49 8.54
N LEU A 1103 8.15 32.09 7.39
CA LEU A 1103 9.04 33.04 6.72
C LEU A 1103 9.20 34.35 7.51
N GLY A 1104 8.11 34.92 8.03
CA GLY A 1104 8.18 36.17 8.79
C GLY A 1104 9.01 36.01 10.06
N LEU A 1105 8.88 34.87 10.74
CA LEU A 1105 9.73 34.50 11.87
C LEU A 1105 11.19 34.32 11.46
N ALA A 1106 11.47 33.60 10.37
CA ALA A 1106 12.84 33.38 9.89
C ALA A 1106 13.52 34.72 9.53
N LEU A 1107 12.81 35.61 8.83
CA LEU A 1107 13.31 36.96 8.49
C LEU A 1107 13.52 37.82 9.75
N ALA A 1108 12.59 37.80 10.71
CA ALA A 1108 12.74 38.53 11.97
C ALA A 1108 13.97 38.04 12.74
N THR A 1109 14.12 36.71 12.85
CA THR A 1109 15.29 36.05 13.48
C THR A 1109 16.58 36.46 12.80
N LEU A 1110 16.65 36.42 11.46
CA LEU A 1110 17.84 36.78 10.70
C LEU A 1110 18.23 38.25 10.90
N VAL A 1111 17.25 39.16 10.94
CA VAL A 1111 17.51 40.57 11.22
C VAL A 1111 17.96 40.77 12.67
N VAL A 1112 17.29 40.16 13.65
CA VAL A 1112 17.73 40.20 15.07
C VAL A 1112 19.17 39.69 15.20
N PHE A 1113 19.47 38.52 14.62
CA PHE A 1113 20.79 37.90 14.70
C PHE A 1113 21.88 38.73 14.02
N PHE A 1114 21.76 39.02 12.71
CA PHE A 1114 22.83 39.67 11.96
C PHE A 1114 22.94 41.19 12.18
N ALA A 1115 21.86 41.87 12.57
CA ALA A 1115 21.88 43.32 12.80
C ALA A 1115 22.13 43.70 14.27
N PHE A 1116 21.72 42.87 15.24
CA PHE A 1116 21.82 43.18 16.67
C PHE A 1116 22.70 42.18 17.44
N THR A 1117 22.36 40.88 17.44
CA THR A 1117 23.06 39.87 18.27
C THR A 1117 24.55 39.74 17.90
N LEU A 1118 24.85 39.53 16.62
CA LEU A 1118 26.21 39.41 16.08
C LEU A 1118 27.00 40.74 16.12
N ARG A 1119 26.36 41.82 16.55
CA ARG A 1119 26.99 43.13 16.81
C ARG A 1119 27.01 43.51 18.30
N SER A 1120 26.62 42.59 19.17
CA SER A 1120 26.52 42.79 20.63
C SER A 1120 25.68 44.01 21.03
N ILE A 1121 24.55 44.22 20.34
CA ILE A 1121 23.60 45.30 20.65
C ILE A 1121 22.47 44.72 21.51
N ASP A 1122 22.60 44.87 22.83
CA ASP A 1122 21.68 44.29 23.81
C ASP A 1122 20.24 44.84 23.71
N PRO A 1123 19.21 43.99 23.95
CA PRO A 1123 17.83 44.44 24.05
C PRO A 1123 17.60 45.33 25.28
N PRO A 1124 16.59 46.22 25.27
CA PRO A 1124 16.25 47.03 26.44
C PRO A 1124 15.83 46.15 27.63
N PRO A 1125 16.20 46.52 28.88
CA PRO A 1125 16.02 45.65 30.04
C PRO A 1125 14.53 45.44 30.37
N GLY A 1126 14.05 44.21 30.19
CA GLY A 1126 12.62 43.90 30.30
C GLY A 1126 12.30 42.40 30.44
N GLY A 1127 12.50 41.86 31.65
CA GLY A 1127 11.94 40.57 32.10
C GLY A 1127 12.77 39.33 31.75
N GLU A 1128 13.72 39.01 32.62
CA GLU A 1128 14.32 37.65 32.76
C GLU A 1128 13.38 36.71 33.53
#